data_AF-A0A8B8FBG4-F1
#
_entry.id   AF-A0A8B8FBG4-F1
#
_cell.length_a   1.000
_cell.length_b   1.000
_cell.length_c   1.000
_cell.angle_alpha   90.00
_cell.angle_beta   90.00
_cell.angle_gamma   90.00
#
_symmetry.space_group_name_H-M   'P 1'
#
loop_
_entity.id
_entity.type
_entity.pdbx_description
1 polymer ?
#
loop_
_entity_poly.entity_id
_entity_poly.type
_entity_poly.pdbx_seq_one_letter_code
_entity_poly.pdbx_strand_id
1 'polypeptide(L)'
;MECIISQSPNNHLRNFMVAAEQYLLNHDESSLNTILYILQILGQPSNLFDFNSKSKVILEFYVNLCELMNNTNNDSDLMWVAVNVLYSISKQGYFDTSLPNNYKFALILTKLLKENLSLDRKIKILKLLQELTYGVKLQCQEGYLSELIILLVKWISSEDKDLTSLSLGVLVNVFSKNKFAMFILLKSTDSKSFMRLLLRIQSDNTFTKVQVYKLLLVLEHVSGQIPHIDVNNLIDLIFIVLEEGLNQNNIFALRHTIDFFIDISEHLRWKNHIYEYSNYKSKIISIMETLNNFKHIEKTCNSQNNYDITLRSIGLILQFIHHTIKLRIEDFIIIYPNIIMNVLHWAQFLDIHEQALSILQTIIKNVRINNYYLDQDLQNDIFEKLAESLNILLNLLIEPNHNSDNVPSIKSWNQCAISFRLLQEMLNMQNLYEQIEEKLSNSFLQSIFHSLLSVNIKDIKNLQNITFVYIEALYFLSDLVAKNPKWMSLYSEILNQKHVYCVLAFIIYNGPKNMKQKVLDLITKFSQQSILMLSDCLEEIEQLSSTKVKNSIDFDIKPLCSFVQEEQLQTFIDQLENMFSSNDILDIKTCNVIKLYQSKINLLKQTENWLKKSLDNCSEEMTQLNYKIIQLNNESMVLNNMLLENHQTIDELTMENIKLKQKLNNITEQFSTTSNDFAKLSRNYETKRQIVQDLNLNINNLNKQLEELNIASNQMKSSLLEQLQNEKTENKIQVSKLEQQLIDKQNIISEKSEEIDSKTSFIRNLEKNINEKDKDILDLRKQLHEQHKVHEMISQMLAATSSKPQL
;
A
#
# COMPACT_ATOMS: atom_id res chain seq x y z
N MET A 1 -4.26 8.55 51.47
CA MET A 1 -4.12 7.75 50.23
C MET A 1 -5.45 7.30 49.63
N GLU A 2 -6.60 7.43 50.30
CA GLU A 2 -7.92 7.09 49.72
C GLU A 2 -8.72 8.31 49.18
N CYS A 3 -8.34 9.55 49.51
CA CYS A 3 -9.12 10.75 49.13
C CYS A 3 -8.88 11.34 47.73
N ILE A 4 -8.04 10.73 46.87
CA ILE A 4 -7.76 11.25 45.51
C ILE A 4 -8.41 10.37 44.42
N ILE A 5 -8.80 9.14 44.76
CA ILE A 5 -9.51 8.22 43.84
C ILE A 5 -10.94 8.73 43.54
N SER A 6 -11.44 9.72 44.29
CA SER A 6 -12.74 10.38 44.07
C SER A 6 -12.69 11.61 43.16
N GLN A 7 -11.54 11.96 42.57
CA GLN A 7 -11.45 13.13 41.69
C GLN A 7 -12.02 12.81 40.30
N SER A 8 -12.81 13.75 39.75
CA SER A 8 -13.39 13.59 38.41
C SER A 8 -12.30 13.34 37.35
N PRO A 9 -12.57 12.56 36.29
CA PRO A 9 -11.57 12.20 35.29
C PRO A 9 -10.92 13.42 34.59
N ASN A 10 -11.67 14.51 34.47
CA ASN A 10 -11.18 15.78 33.96
C ASN A 10 -10.15 16.45 34.88
N ASN A 11 -10.18 16.18 36.19
CA ASN A 11 -9.18 16.70 37.12
C ASN A 11 -7.85 15.96 36.98
N HIS A 12 -7.86 14.65 36.72
CA HIS A 12 -6.63 13.91 36.43
C HIS A 12 -5.97 14.40 35.13
N LEU A 13 -6.75 14.68 34.09
CA LEU A 13 -6.25 15.27 32.84
C LEU A 13 -5.66 16.67 33.04
N ARG A 14 -6.34 17.55 33.79
CA ARG A 14 -5.84 18.90 34.09
C ARG A 14 -4.59 18.87 34.97
N ASN A 15 -4.55 18.00 35.98
CA ASN A 15 -3.38 17.84 36.83
C ASN A 15 -2.18 17.31 36.05
N PHE A 16 -2.40 16.43 35.07
CA PHE A 16 -1.36 16.01 34.14
C PHE A 16 -0.82 17.18 33.32
N MET A 17 -1.69 18.04 32.77
CA MET A 17 -1.26 19.19 31.96
C MET A 17 -0.33 20.11 32.74
N VAL A 18 -0.73 20.48 33.96
CA VAL A 18 0.07 21.36 34.84
C VAL A 18 1.41 20.71 35.19
N ALA A 19 1.41 19.43 35.57
CA ALA A 19 2.63 18.72 35.92
C ALA A 19 3.57 18.55 34.71
N ALA A 20 3.01 18.28 33.52
CA ALA A 20 3.77 18.14 32.28
C ALA A 20 4.45 19.46 31.88
N GLU A 21 3.74 20.58 31.95
CA GLU A 21 4.32 21.91 31.70
C GLU A 21 5.43 22.26 32.69
N GLN A 22 5.23 21.97 33.98
CA GLN A 22 6.24 22.20 35.02
C GLN A 22 7.50 21.35 34.81
N TYR A 23 7.33 20.07 34.45
CA TYR A 23 8.44 19.19 34.14
C TYR A 23 9.21 19.62 32.89
N LEU A 24 8.51 20.10 31.85
CA LEU A 24 9.14 20.61 30.62
C LEU A 24 9.96 21.88 30.85
N LEU A 25 9.58 22.72 31.83
CA LEU A 25 10.29 23.95 32.16
C LEU A 25 11.47 23.73 33.14
N ASN A 26 11.27 22.89 34.16
CA ASN A 26 12.17 22.82 35.31
C ASN A 26 12.84 21.45 35.53
N HIS A 27 12.44 20.41 34.79
CA HIS A 27 12.93 19.03 34.93
C HIS A 27 12.94 18.52 36.39
N ASP A 28 11.90 18.84 37.15
CA ASP A 28 11.81 18.52 38.57
C ASP A 28 11.32 17.07 38.82
N GLU A 29 11.96 16.37 39.76
CA GLU A 29 11.63 14.99 40.11
C GLU A 29 10.22 14.85 40.72
N SER A 30 9.73 15.89 41.40
CA SER A 30 8.37 15.95 41.94
C SER A 30 7.30 15.89 40.84
N SER A 31 7.44 16.70 39.78
CA SER A 31 6.53 16.66 38.64
C SER A 31 6.68 15.37 37.86
N LEU A 32 7.89 14.82 37.71
CA LEU A 32 8.11 13.52 37.07
C LEU A 32 7.34 12.39 37.79
N ASN A 33 7.43 12.31 39.12
CA ASN A 33 6.70 11.32 39.90
C ASN A 33 5.18 11.50 39.81
N THR A 34 4.71 12.76 39.79
CA THR A 34 3.29 13.10 39.62
C THR A 34 2.78 12.68 38.25
N ILE A 35 3.56 12.94 37.19
CA ILE A 35 3.25 12.52 35.82
C ILE A 35 3.19 11.00 35.72
N LEU A 36 4.22 10.29 36.22
CA LEU A 36 4.27 8.83 36.18
C LEU A 36 3.06 8.22 36.87
N TYR A 37 2.68 8.73 38.04
CA TYR A 37 1.50 8.28 38.77
C TYR A 37 0.21 8.50 37.97
N ILE A 38 0.01 9.70 37.42
CA ILE A 38 -1.21 10.01 36.65
C ILE A 38 -1.29 9.17 35.37
N LEU A 39 -0.20 9.04 34.63
CA LEU A 39 -0.17 8.22 33.42
C LEU A 39 -0.35 6.73 33.73
N GLN A 40 0.16 6.22 34.84
CA GLN A 40 -0.10 4.85 35.27
C GLN A 40 -1.59 4.62 35.55
N ILE A 41 -2.27 5.57 36.19
CA ILE A 41 -3.72 5.51 36.41
C ILE A 41 -4.48 5.54 35.07
N LEU A 42 -4.13 6.46 34.18
CA LEU A 42 -4.77 6.57 32.86
C LEU A 42 -4.50 5.34 31.98
N GLY A 43 -3.36 4.68 32.15
CA GLY A 43 -2.94 3.52 31.38
C GLY A 43 -3.51 2.20 31.87
N GLN A 44 -4.18 2.16 33.03
CA GLN A 44 -4.78 0.93 33.56
C GLN A 44 -6.00 0.49 32.74
N PRO A 45 -6.09 -0.79 32.33
CA PRO A 45 -7.18 -1.29 31.50
C PRO A 45 -8.54 -1.32 32.22
N SER A 46 -8.55 -1.24 33.55
CA SER A 46 -9.74 -1.23 34.40
C SER A 46 -10.40 0.14 34.53
N ASN A 47 -9.72 1.23 34.14
CA ASN A 47 -10.26 2.58 34.32
C ASN A 47 -11.06 3.02 33.09
N LEU A 48 -12.36 3.23 33.28
CA LEU A 48 -13.34 3.69 32.30
C LEU A 48 -13.19 5.20 32.05
N PHE A 49 -12.06 5.63 31.49
CA PHE A 49 -11.90 6.99 30.99
C PHE A 49 -12.41 7.07 29.55
N ASP A 50 -13.38 7.94 29.29
CA ASP A 50 -13.82 8.25 27.93
C ASP A 50 -12.84 9.26 27.30
N PHE A 51 -12.00 8.78 26.38
CA PHE A 51 -11.00 9.58 25.65
C PHE A 51 -11.53 10.14 24.33
N ASN A 52 -12.83 10.42 24.23
CA ASN A 52 -13.42 11.02 23.04
C ASN A 52 -12.72 12.34 22.62
N SER A 53 -12.11 12.33 21.43
CA SER A 53 -11.24 13.39 20.87
C SER A 53 -11.93 14.75 20.65
N LYS A 54 -13.23 14.87 20.95
CA LYS A 54 -14.02 16.09 20.78
C LYS A 54 -13.98 17.04 21.99
N SER A 55 -13.52 16.58 23.15
CA SER A 55 -13.31 17.44 24.31
C SER A 55 -12.02 18.25 24.14
N LYS A 56 -12.09 19.58 24.33
CA LYS A 56 -10.91 20.45 24.29
C LYS A 56 -9.82 19.99 25.28
N VAL A 57 -10.22 19.51 26.45
CA VAL A 57 -9.31 19.00 27.50
C VAL A 57 -8.56 17.76 27.00
N ILE A 58 -9.21 16.89 26.24
CA ILE A 58 -8.58 15.68 25.71
C ILE A 58 -7.59 16.04 24.59
N LEU A 59 -7.94 16.98 23.72
CA LEU A 59 -7.02 17.47 22.67
C LEU A 59 -5.75 18.09 23.27
N GLU A 60 -5.90 18.92 24.29
CA GLU A 60 -4.80 19.55 25.01
C GLU A 60 -3.93 18.50 25.75
N PHE A 61 -4.55 17.44 26.30
CA PHE A 61 -3.84 16.30 26.88
C PHE A 61 -2.94 15.61 25.85
N TYR A 62 -3.45 15.35 24.64
CA TYR A 62 -2.66 14.72 23.58
C TYR A 62 -1.49 15.61 23.13
N VAL A 63 -1.68 16.93 23.05
CA VAL A 63 -0.60 17.87 22.70
C VAL A 63 0.50 17.82 23.76
N ASN A 64 0.15 17.96 25.04
CA ASN A 64 1.13 17.96 26.13
C ASN A 64 1.81 16.59 26.27
N LEU A 65 1.10 15.49 26.04
CA LEU A 65 1.70 14.14 26.01
C LEU A 65 2.69 14.00 24.84
N CYS A 66 2.35 14.52 23.66
CA CYS A 66 3.22 14.54 22.49
C CYS A 66 4.53 15.29 22.79
N GLU A 67 4.43 16.49 23.36
CA GLU A 67 5.59 17.32 23.69
C GLU A 67 6.48 16.69 24.77
N LEU A 68 5.86 16.12 25.80
CA LEU A 68 6.55 15.36 26.84
C LEU A 68 7.32 14.18 26.24
N MET A 69 6.69 13.39 25.37
CA MET A 69 7.35 12.26 24.72
C MET A 69 8.48 12.70 23.79
N ASN A 70 8.35 13.83 23.10
CA ASN A 70 9.40 14.32 22.20
C ASN A 70 10.66 14.81 22.94
N ASN A 71 10.50 15.31 24.17
CA ASN A 71 11.58 15.86 24.99
C ASN A 71 12.16 14.86 26.01
N THR A 72 11.67 13.63 26.03
CA THR A 72 12.13 12.58 26.96
C THR A 72 13.05 11.58 26.27
N ASN A 73 14.00 11.03 27.04
CA ASN A 73 14.93 10.02 26.51
C ASN A 73 14.16 8.76 26.08
N ASN A 74 14.51 8.22 24.91
CA ASN A 74 13.87 7.05 24.29
C ASN A 74 13.79 5.80 25.20
N ASP A 75 14.76 5.63 26.11
CA ASP A 75 14.85 4.47 27.00
C ASP A 75 14.32 4.76 28.42
N SER A 76 13.65 5.89 28.65
CA SER A 76 13.10 6.27 29.96
C SER A 76 11.82 5.48 30.32
N ASP A 77 11.61 5.25 31.62
CA ASP A 77 10.36 4.64 32.12
C ASP A 77 9.13 5.50 31.78
N LEU A 78 9.29 6.83 31.78
CA LEU A 78 8.27 7.78 31.40
C LEU A 78 7.78 7.56 29.96
N MET A 79 8.69 7.32 29.02
CA MET A 79 8.35 7.00 27.64
C MET A 79 7.48 5.74 27.55
N TRP A 80 7.84 4.67 28.28
CA TRP A 80 7.09 3.42 28.26
C TRP A 80 5.74 3.51 28.95
N VAL A 81 5.63 4.31 30.02
CA VAL A 81 4.35 4.60 30.67
C VAL A 81 3.44 5.39 29.71
N ALA A 82 3.97 6.37 28.98
CA ALA A 82 3.21 7.09 27.96
C ALA A 82 2.76 6.17 26.80
N VAL A 83 3.62 5.27 26.33
CA VAL A 83 3.26 4.23 25.33
C VAL A 83 2.17 3.31 25.86
N ASN A 84 2.17 2.99 27.16
CA ASN A 84 1.11 2.18 27.77
C ASN A 84 -0.24 2.91 27.75
N VAL A 85 -0.27 4.21 28.04
CA VAL A 85 -1.48 5.03 27.96
C VAL A 85 -2.01 5.08 26.54
N LEU A 86 -1.15 5.39 25.56
CA LEU A 86 -1.53 5.38 24.15
C LEU A 86 -2.10 4.01 23.74
N TYR A 87 -1.50 2.91 24.20
CA TYR A 87 -1.99 1.57 23.87
C TYR A 87 -3.34 1.24 24.51
N SER A 88 -3.58 1.71 25.74
CA SER A 88 -4.89 1.56 26.39
C SER A 88 -5.97 2.38 25.67
N ILE A 89 -5.62 3.59 25.22
CA ILE A 89 -6.49 4.43 24.38
C ILE A 89 -6.77 3.75 23.03
N SER A 90 -5.76 3.13 22.40
CA SER A 90 -5.94 2.46 21.11
C SER A 90 -6.85 1.24 21.21
N LYS A 91 -6.77 0.49 22.31
CA LYS A 91 -7.69 -0.62 22.59
C LYS A 91 -9.14 -0.17 22.72
N GLN A 92 -9.38 1.03 23.24
CA GLN A 92 -10.71 1.63 23.29
C GLN A 92 -11.13 2.22 21.92
N GLY A 93 -10.25 2.20 20.91
CA GLY A 93 -10.49 2.60 19.53
C GLY A 93 -10.77 4.10 19.32
N TYR A 94 -10.22 4.97 20.18
CA TYR A 94 -10.41 6.42 20.12
C TYR A 94 -9.40 7.18 19.24
N PHE A 95 -8.50 6.49 18.51
CA PHE A 95 -7.65 7.12 17.50
C PHE A 95 -8.42 7.34 16.19
N ASP A 96 -9.36 8.29 16.23
CA ASP A 96 -9.99 8.80 15.02
C ASP A 96 -9.03 9.73 14.26
N THR A 97 -9.23 9.86 12.94
CA THR A 97 -8.48 10.77 12.06
C THR A 97 -8.61 12.26 12.43
N SER A 98 -9.45 12.58 13.43
CA SER A 98 -9.68 13.93 13.96
C SER A 98 -8.63 14.38 14.97
N LEU A 99 -7.73 13.49 15.43
CA LEU A 99 -6.73 13.86 16.40
C LEU A 99 -5.60 14.69 15.74
N PRO A 100 -5.39 15.96 16.15
CA PRO A 100 -4.26 16.75 15.69
C PRO A 100 -2.97 16.07 16.18
N ASN A 101 -1.97 15.95 15.29
CA ASN A 101 -0.64 15.38 15.58
C ASN A 101 -0.49 13.85 15.58
N ASN A 102 -1.37 13.06 14.97
CA ASN A 102 -1.14 11.61 14.77
C ASN A 102 0.24 11.31 14.15
N TYR A 103 0.69 12.16 13.23
CA TYR A 103 2.02 12.06 12.61
C TYR A 103 3.17 12.25 13.62
N LYS A 104 3.02 13.11 14.64
CA LYS A 104 4.06 13.32 15.67
C LYS A 104 4.20 12.07 16.56
N PHE A 105 3.09 11.46 16.96
CA PHE A 105 3.14 10.19 17.69
C PHE A 105 3.75 9.07 16.84
N ALA A 106 3.39 8.98 15.55
CA ALA A 106 3.99 8.00 14.63
C ALA A 106 5.51 8.20 14.48
N LEU A 107 5.99 9.45 14.38
CA LEU A 107 7.41 9.79 14.38
C LEU A 107 8.12 9.34 15.66
N ILE A 108 7.56 9.66 16.83
CA ILE A 108 8.17 9.27 18.13
C ILE A 108 8.22 7.75 18.25
N LEU A 109 7.12 7.06 17.95
CA LEU A 109 7.05 5.61 18.00
C LEU A 109 8.02 4.94 17.01
N THR A 110 8.23 5.54 15.83
CA THR A 110 9.23 5.06 14.88
C THR A 110 10.64 5.16 15.45
N LYS A 111 11.00 6.30 16.08
CA LYS A 111 12.32 6.46 16.72
C LYS A 111 12.55 5.47 17.86
N LEU A 112 11.47 5.03 18.51
CA LEU A 112 11.53 3.99 19.53
C LEU A 112 11.74 2.61 18.93
N LEU A 113 11.36 2.33 17.69
CA LEU A 113 11.58 1.04 17.05
C LEU A 113 13.07 0.82 16.71
N LYS A 114 13.75 0.08 17.58
CA LYS A 114 15.13 -0.40 17.37
C LYS A 114 15.16 -1.93 17.24
N GLU A 115 16.18 -2.46 16.56
CA GLU A 115 16.32 -3.92 16.37
C GLU A 115 16.47 -4.70 17.68
N ASN A 116 17.09 -4.08 18.69
CA ASN A 116 17.42 -4.73 19.97
C ASN A 116 16.25 -4.79 20.97
N LEU A 117 15.06 -4.29 20.60
CA LEU A 117 13.88 -4.37 21.49
C LEU A 117 13.36 -5.81 21.62
N SER A 118 12.80 -6.09 22.80
CA SER A 118 12.04 -7.33 23.01
C SER A 118 10.85 -7.42 22.05
N LEU A 119 10.47 -8.65 21.72
CA LEU A 119 9.37 -8.93 20.79
C LEU A 119 8.05 -8.28 21.26
N ASP A 120 7.71 -8.38 22.55
CA ASP A 120 6.49 -7.78 23.11
C ASP A 120 6.42 -6.27 22.91
N ARG A 121 7.56 -5.58 23.08
CA ARG A 121 7.67 -4.13 22.89
C ARG A 121 7.53 -3.75 21.41
N LYS A 122 8.12 -4.53 20.50
CA LYS A 122 7.95 -4.37 19.05
C LYS A 122 6.48 -4.53 18.65
N ILE A 123 5.85 -5.62 19.07
CA ILE A 123 4.43 -5.90 18.80
C ILE A 123 3.53 -4.77 19.30
N LYS A 124 3.78 -4.27 20.52
CA LYS A 124 3.00 -3.18 21.10
C LYS A 124 3.12 -1.88 20.31
N ILE A 125 4.33 -1.49 19.93
CA ILE A 125 4.55 -0.28 19.12
C ILE A 125 3.94 -0.45 17.73
N LEU A 126 4.07 -1.63 17.10
CA LEU A 126 3.47 -1.87 15.78
C LEU A 126 1.95 -1.80 15.82
N LYS A 127 1.28 -2.34 16.85
CA LYS A 127 -0.18 -2.19 17.05
C LYS A 127 -0.59 -0.71 17.16
N LEU A 128 0.20 0.11 17.84
CA LEU A 128 -0.04 1.55 17.92
C LEU A 128 0.16 2.25 16.58
N LEU A 129 1.26 1.97 15.89
CA LEU A 129 1.54 2.53 14.58
C LEU A 129 0.46 2.14 13.58
N GLN A 130 -0.07 0.93 13.66
CA GLN A 130 -1.13 0.42 12.82
C GLN A 130 -2.43 1.22 12.96
N GLU A 131 -2.78 1.67 14.16
CA GLU A 131 -3.92 2.58 14.36
C GLU A 131 -3.59 4.02 13.94
N LEU A 132 -2.41 4.52 14.30
CA LEU A 132 -2.03 5.92 14.06
C LEU A 132 -1.75 6.26 12.60
N THR A 133 -1.25 5.30 11.81
CA THR A 133 -0.91 5.50 10.39
C THR A 133 -2.11 5.30 9.46
N TYR A 134 -3.22 4.76 9.96
CA TYR A 134 -4.40 4.50 9.15
C TYR A 134 -5.03 5.81 8.63
N GLY A 135 -5.23 5.90 7.32
CA GLY A 135 -5.87 7.06 6.67
C GLY A 135 -5.03 8.34 6.65
N VAL A 136 -3.77 8.30 7.13
CA VAL A 136 -2.86 9.45 7.11
C VAL A 136 -2.36 9.71 5.69
N LYS A 137 -2.65 10.91 5.18
CA LYS A 137 -2.10 11.40 3.90
C LYS A 137 -0.84 12.22 4.19
N LEU A 138 0.30 11.70 3.77
CA LEU A 138 1.58 12.37 3.91
C LEU A 138 1.65 13.54 2.91
N GLN A 139 1.79 14.76 3.42
CA GLN A 139 1.89 15.97 2.60
C GLN A 139 3.30 16.17 2.02
N CYS A 140 4.34 15.63 2.68
CA CYS A 140 5.74 15.71 2.27
C CYS A 140 6.49 14.41 2.60
N GLN A 141 7.73 14.29 2.11
CA GLN A 141 8.64 13.22 2.50
C GLN A 141 9.14 13.46 3.93
N GLU A 142 8.67 12.66 4.87
CA GLU A 142 9.14 12.74 6.26
C GLU A 142 10.40 11.88 6.44
N GLY A 143 11.45 12.45 7.06
CA GLY A 143 12.78 11.81 7.13
C GLY A 143 12.80 10.44 7.82
N TYR A 144 11.89 10.20 8.78
CA TYR A 144 11.81 8.94 9.52
C TYR A 144 11.23 7.77 8.71
N LEU A 145 10.52 8.04 7.61
CA LEU A 145 9.83 7.00 6.82
C LEU A 145 10.81 6.04 6.14
N SER A 146 11.99 6.51 5.77
CA SER A 146 13.01 5.65 5.15
C SER A 146 13.47 4.56 6.10
N GLU A 147 13.81 4.92 7.35
CA GLU A 147 14.23 3.97 8.37
C GLU A 147 13.10 3.01 8.75
N LEU A 148 11.88 3.52 8.89
CA LEU A 148 10.70 2.71 9.18
C LEU A 148 10.45 1.66 8.09
N ILE A 149 10.45 2.06 6.81
CA ILE A 149 10.18 1.13 5.69
C ILE A 149 11.24 0.02 5.65
N ILE A 150 12.53 0.35 5.84
CA ILE A 150 13.60 -0.65 5.86
C ILE A 150 13.40 -1.66 7.01
N LEU A 151 13.10 -1.16 8.22
CA LEU A 151 12.83 -2.00 9.39
C LEU A 151 11.62 -2.92 9.17
N LEU A 152 10.51 -2.38 8.66
CA LEU A 152 9.29 -3.15 8.39
C LEU A 152 9.54 -4.24 7.33
N VAL A 153 10.23 -3.92 6.24
CA VAL A 153 10.56 -4.90 5.19
C VAL A 153 11.45 -6.03 5.75
N LYS A 154 12.40 -5.68 6.63
CA LYS A 154 13.24 -6.67 7.32
C LYS A 154 12.39 -7.57 8.24
N TRP A 155 11.46 -7.01 9.00
CA TRP A 155 10.61 -7.78 9.92
C TRP A 155 9.53 -8.61 9.23
N ILE A 156 9.07 -8.21 8.05
CA ILE A 156 8.22 -9.05 7.20
C ILE A 156 8.96 -10.33 6.78
N SER A 157 10.30 -10.32 6.74
CA SER A 157 11.12 -11.51 6.45
C SER A 157 11.40 -12.39 7.67
N SER A 158 10.83 -12.08 8.85
CA SER A 158 11.05 -12.84 10.08
C SER A 158 10.22 -14.13 10.14
N GLU A 159 10.57 -15.04 11.04
CA GLU A 159 9.80 -16.28 11.28
C GLU A 159 8.55 -16.05 12.15
N ASP A 160 8.46 -14.91 12.83
CA ASP A 160 7.37 -14.61 13.75
C ASP A 160 6.14 -14.08 12.98
N LYS A 161 5.02 -14.81 13.09
CA LYS A 161 3.79 -14.52 12.34
C LYS A 161 3.13 -13.21 12.77
N ASP A 162 3.14 -12.89 14.07
CA ASP A 162 2.52 -11.69 14.60
C ASP A 162 3.33 -10.46 14.20
N LEU A 163 4.66 -10.55 14.32
CA LEU A 163 5.56 -9.49 13.90
C LEU A 163 5.43 -9.22 12.39
N THR A 164 5.33 -10.28 11.58
CA THR A 164 5.16 -10.20 10.13
C THR A 164 3.83 -9.55 9.76
N SER A 165 2.72 -10.02 10.35
CA SER A 165 1.37 -9.50 10.09
C SER A 165 1.23 -8.02 10.49
N LEU A 166 1.73 -7.63 11.65
CA LEU A 166 1.67 -6.25 12.11
C LEU A 166 2.57 -5.33 11.29
N SER A 167 3.77 -5.78 10.94
CA SER A 167 4.68 -5.00 10.09
C SER A 167 4.09 -4.77 8.70
N LEU A 168 3.44 -5.78 8.12
CA LEU A 168 2.74 -5.67 6.87
C LEU A 168 1.54 -4.70 6.97
N GLY A 169 0.76 -4.76 8.05
CA GLY A 169 -0.36 -3.84 8.30
C GLY A 169 0.08 -2.37 8.35
N VAL A 170 1.15 -2.05 9.08
CA VAL A 170 1.72 -0.69 9.12
C VAL A 170 2.22 -0.28 7.73
N LEU A 171 2.88 -1.18 7.02
CA LEU A 171 3.40 -0.90 5.68
C LEU A 171 2.28 -0.59 4.67
N VAL A 172 1.18 -1.36 4.73
CA VAL A 172 -0.03 -1.13 3.92
C VAL A 172 -0.61 0.25 4.20
N ASN A 173 -0.70 0.67 5.47
CA ASN A 173 -1.17 2.02 5.82
C ASN A 173 -0.27 3.11 5.23
N VAL A 174 1.04 2.98 5.44
CA VAL A 174 2.03 3.97 5.00
C VAL A 174 2.01 4.14 3.48
N PHE A 175 1.79 3.07 2.71
CA PHE A 175 1.71 3.16 1.25
C PHE A 175 0.33 3.52 0.69
N SER A 176 -0.75 3.21 1.42
CA SER A 176 -2.12 3.49 0.96
C SER A 176 -2.31 4.98 0.68
N LYS A 177 -2.54 5.32 -0.60
CA LYS A 177 -2.76 6.70 -1.08
C LYS A 177 -1.57 7.66 -0.85
N ASN A 178 -0.36 7.15 -0.63
CA ASN A 178 0.85 7.94 -0.36
C ASN A 178 1.96 7.67 -1.39
N LYS A 179 2.04 8.53 -2.42
CA LYS A 179 3.02 8.39 -3.51
C LYS A 179 4.48 8.51 -3.06
N PHE A 180 4.75 9.37 -2.08
CA PHE A 180 6.11 9.57 -1.55
C PHE A 180 6.67 8.31 -0.87
N ALA A 181 5.85 7.63 -0.08
CA ALA A 181 6.28 6.40 0.58
C ALA A 181 6.61 5.29 -0.43
N MET A 182 5.83 5.17 -1.52
CA MET A 182 6.15 4.24 -2.61
C MET A 182 7.48 4.55 -3.29
N PHE A 183 7.82 5.83 -3.49
CA PHE A 183 9.12 6.24 -4.03
C PHE A 183 10.28 5.87 -3.09
N ILE A 184 10.10 6.04 -1.78
CA ILE A 184 11.11 5.64 -0.79
C ILE A 184 11.34 4.14 -0.83
N LEU A 185 10.30 3.31 -0.91
CA LEU A 185 10.42 1.85 -1.06
C LEU A 185 11.26 1.47 -2.28
N LEU A 186 10.99 2.10 -3.43
CA LEU A 186 11.74 1.88 -4.68
C LEU A 186 13.22 2.24 -4.55
N LYS A 187 13.54 3.26 -3.75
CA LYS A 187 14.91 3.70 -3.52
C LYS A 187 15.64 2.81 -2.50
N SER A 188 14.93 2.28 -1.51
CA SER A 188 15.52 1.57 -0.37
C SER A 188 15.51 0.04 -0.51
N THR A 189 14.73 -0.53 -1.42
CA THR A 189 14.58 -1.99 -1.55
C THR A 189 14.54 -2.44 -3.01
N ASP A 190 15.05 -3.65 -3.29
CA ASP A 190 14.87 -4.28 -4.61
C ASP A 190 13.41 -4.72 -4.77
N SER A 191 12.71 -4.08 -5.70
CA SER A 191 11.30 -4.35 -5.98
C SER A 191 11.06 -5.82 -6.33
N LYS A 192 12.00 -6.50 -7.00
CA LYS A 192 11.85 -7.92 -7.36
C LYS A 192 12.02 -8.84 -6.17
N SER A 193 12.95 -8.56 -5.25
CA SER A 193 13.10 -9.34 -4.02
C SER A 193 11.91 -9.14 -3.10
N PHE A 194 11.41 -7.90 -3.00
CA PHE A 194 10.27 -7.58 -2.15
C PHE A 194 8.97 -8.23 -2.66
N MET A 195 8.72 -8.20 -3.97
CA MET A 195 7.56 -8.89 -4.56
C MET A 195 7.61 -10.41 -4.34
N ARG A 196 8.80 -11.02 -4.44
CA ARG A 196 8.99 -12.45 -4.11
C ARG A 196 8.73 -12.76 -2.65
N LEU A 197 9.13 -11.87 -1.74
CA LEU A 197 8.84 -11.97 -0.31
C LEU A 197 7.32 -11.95 -0.05
N LEU A 198 6.59 -11.01 -0.64
CA LEU A 198 5.13 -10.91 -0.51
C LEU A 198 4.42 -12.18 -1.02
N LEU A 199 4.85 -12.72 -2.16
CA LEU A 199 4.32 -13.96 -2.71
C LEU A 199 4.63 -15.20 -1.86
N ARG A 200 5.68 -15.17 -1.04
CA ARG A 200 5.99 -16.26 -0.11
C ARG A 200 5.06 -16.26 1.11
N ILE A 201 4.73 -15.08 1.63
CA ILE A 201 3.99 -14.91 2.90
C ILE A 201 2.47 -15.05 2.70
N GLN A 202 1.98 -15.00 1.46
CA GLN A 202 0.56 -15.11 1.14
C GLN A 202 -0.13 -16.41 1.64
N SER A 203 0.63 -17.43 2.02
CA SER A 203 0.12 -18.73 2.49
C SER A 203 -0.16 -18.82 4.00
N ASP A 204 0.27 -17.84 4.79
CA ASP A 204 0.46 -18.09 6.23
C ASP A 204 -0.80 -17.88 7.08
N ASN A 205 -1.58 -16.82 6.79
CA ASN A 205 -2.82 -16.48 7.49
C ASN A 205 -3.80 -15.76 6.52
N THR A 206 -5.10 -15.95 6.69
CA THR A 206 -6.19 -15.32 5.94
C THR A 206 -6.07 -13.79 5.94
N PHE A 207 -5.84 -13.19 7.12
CA PHE A 207 -5.66 -11.73 7.28
C PHE A 207 -4.42 -11.21 6.55
N THR A 208 -3.28 -11.89 6.73
CA THR A 208 -2.00 -11.53 6.09
C THR A 208 -2.14 -11.63 4.57
N LYS A 209 -2.85 -12.64 4.07
CA LYS A 209 -3.13 -12.81 2.65
C LYS A 209 -3.92 -11.64 2.06
N VAL A 210 -4.95 -11.13 2.75
CA VAL A 210 -5.67 -9.91 2.32
C VAL A 210 -4.76 -8.68 2.31
N GLN A 211 -3.93 -8.50 3.34
CA GLN A 211 -2.97 -7.39 3.40
C GLN A 211 -1.93 -7.46 2.28
N VAL A 212 -1.43 -8.67 1.96
CA VAL A 212 -0.53 -8.90 0.82
C VAL A 212 -1.20 -8.46 -0.48
N TYR A 213 -2.44 -8.88 -0.73
CA TYR A 213 -3.14 -8.48 -1.95
C TYR A 213 -3.45 -6.98 -2.01
N LYS A 214 -3.83 -6.36 -0.88
CA LYS A 214 -4.00 -4.90 -0.80
C LYS A 214 -2.70 -4.18 -1.12
N LEU A 215 -1.57 -4.67 -0.59
CA LEU A 215 -0.26 -4.10 -0.89
C LEU A 215 0.13 -4.28 -2.37
N LEU A 216 -0.10 -5.47 -2.94
CA LEU A 216 0.16 -5.73 -4.36
C LEU A 216 -0.66 -4.81 -5.27
N LEU A 217 -1.91 -4.53 -4.91
CA LEU A 217 -2.76 -3.57 -5.62
C LEU A 217 -2.18 -2.15 -5.55
N VAL A 218 -1.77 -1.70 -4.36
CA VAL A 218 -1.11 -0.39 -4.20
C VAL A 218 0.19 -0.29 -5.02
N LEU A 219 0.95 -1.39 -5.09
CA LEU A 219 2.21 -1.46 -5.80
C LEU A 219 2.05 -1.71 -7.32
N GLU A 220 0.85 -1.87 -7.85
CA GLU A 220 0.64 -2.16 -9.29
C GLU A 220 1.26 -1.10 -10.19
N HIS A 221 1.13 0.18 -9.84
CA HIS A 221 1.73 1.29 -10.58
C HIS A 221 3.27 1.25 -10.59
N VAL A 222 3.87 0.52 -9.65
CA VAL A 222 5.31 0.40 -9.46
C VAL A 222 5.85 -0.89 -10.07
N SER A 223 5.13 -2.01 -9.92
CA SER A 223 5.52 -3.33 -10.43
C SER A 223 5.11 -3.56 -11.88
N GLY A 224 4.14 -2.80 -12.39
CA GLY A 224 3.58 -2.90 -13.74
C GLY A 224 2.66 -4.10 -13.97
N GLN A 225 2.60 -5.07 -13.04
CA GLN A 225 1.75 -6.26 -13.14
C GLN A 225 1.35 -6.77 -11.74
N ILE A 226 0.06 -6.97 -11.53
CA ILE A 226 -0.46 -7.82 -10.45
C ILE A 226 -0.45 -9.28 -10.94
N PRO A 227 0.05 -10.25 -10.13
CA PRO A 227 -0.04 -11.67 -10.44
C PRO A 227 -1.44 -12.08 -10.92
N HIS A 228 -1.51 -13.11 -11.78
CA HIS A 228 -2.80 -13.71 -12.11
C HIS A 228 -3.40 -14.32 -10.83
N ILE A 229 -4.44 -13.67 -10.31
CA ILE A 229 -5.17 -14.07 -9.11
C ILE A 229 -6.55 -14.50 -9.55
N ASP A 230 -7.01 -15.63 -8.99
CA ASP A 230 -8.41 -16.01 -9.08
C ASP A 230 -9.24 -15.07 -8.19
N VAL A 231 -9.94 -14.14 -8.84
CA VAL A 231 -10.72 -13.09 -8.17
C VAL A 231 -11.88 -13.69 -7.37
N ASN A 232 -12.44 -14.83 -7.79
CA ASN A 232 -13.53 -15.47 -7.04
C ASN A 232 -13.02 -16.03 -5.71
N ASN A 233 -11.86 -16.69 -5.73
CA ASN A 233 -11.20 -17.15 -4.49
C ASN A 233 -10.78 -15.98 -3.59
N LEU A 234 -10.43 -14.83 -4.18
CA LEU A 234 -10.12 -13.61 -3.44
C LEU A 234 -11.38 -13.04 -2.75
N ILE A 235 -12.53 -13.04 -3.44
CA ILE A 235 -13.80 -12.62 -2.86
C ILE A 235 -14.21 -13.60 -1.73
N ASP A 236 -14.07 -14.91 -1.94
CA ASP A 236 -14.31 -15.92 -0.89
C ASP A 236 -13.45 -15.67 0.35
N LEU A 237 -12.16 -15.35 0.15
CA LEU A 237 -11.24 -15.00 1.23
C LEU A 237 -11.70 -13.75 1.99
N ILE A 238 -12.16 -12.71 1.29
CA ILE A 238 -12.69 -11.48 1.90
C ILE A 238 -13.85 -11.83 2.83
N PHE A 239 -14.81 -12.65 2.39
CA PHE A 239 -15.93 -13.08 3.23
C PHE A 239 -15.47 -13.85 4.49
N ILE A 240 -14.52 -14.78 4.34
CA ILE A 240 -13.95 -15.53 5.49
C ILE A 240 -13.31 -14.57 6.49
N VAL A 241 -12.53 -13.60 6.01
CA VAL A 241 -11.85 -12.62 6.85
C VAL A 241 -12.83 -11.68 7.56
N LEU A 242 -13.96 -11.34 6.94
CA LEU A 242 -15.02 -10.55 7.57
C LEU A 242 -15.69 -11.31 8.71
N GLU A 243 -16.01 -12.58 8.52
CA GLU A 243 -16.61 -13.42 9.57
C GLU A 243 -15.63 -13.66 10.73
N GLU A 244 -14.38 -14.02 10.42
CA GLU A 244 -13.33 -14.23 11.42
C GLU A 244 -13.02 -12.92 12.17
N GLY A 245 -12.93 -11.80 11.46
CA GLY A 245 -12.68 -10.48 12.03
C GLY A 245 -13.82 -10.01 12.95
N LEU A 246 -15.08 -10.29 12.60
CA LEU A 246 -16.24 -10.00 13.45
C LEU A 246 -16.23 -10.86 14.72
N ASN A 247 -15.96 -12.17 14.61
CA ASN A 247 -15.89 -13.07 15.75
C ASN A 247 -14.74 -12.74 16.72
N GLN A 248 -13.62 -12.24 16.20
CA GLN A 248 -12.46 -11.83 16.98
C GLN A 248 -12.50 -10.36 17.43
N ASN A 249 -13.54 -9.59 17.06
CA ASN A 249 -13.60 -8.13 17.27
C ASN A 249 -12.35 -7.39 16.74
N ASN A 250 -11.79 -7.87 15.63
CA ASN A 250 -10.60 -7.31 15.01
C ASN A 250 -10.97 -6.16 14.06
N ILE A 251 -11.20 -4.97 14.64
CA ILE A 251 -11.58 -3.74 13.90
C ILE A 251 -10.58 -3.45 12.77
N PHE A 252 -9.28 -3.60 13.02
CA PHE A 252 -8.26 -3.33 12.01
C PHE A 252 -8.42 -4.23 10.77
N ALA A 253 -8.54 -5.54 10.99
CA ALA A 253 -8.72 -6.49 9.90
C ALA A 253 -9.98 -6.22 9.09
N LEU A 254 -11.10 -5.96 9.77
CA LEU A 254 -12.37 -5.60 9.14
C LEU A 254 -12.21 -4.35 8.27
N ARG A 255 -11.67 -3.28 8.84
CA ARG A 255 -11.51 -1.99 8.15
C ARG A 255 -10.65 -2.13 6.89
N HIS A 256 -9.51 -2.82 6.99
CA HIS A 256 -8.63 -3.05 5.84
C HIS A 256 -9.25 -3.93 4.76
N THR A 257 -10.02 -4.94 5.15
CA THR A 257 -10.67 -5.87 4.25
C THR A 257 -11.80 -5.18 3.48
N ILE A 258 -12.55 -4.30 4.14
CA ILE A 258 -13.62 -3.51 3.51
C ILE A 258 -13.04 -2.49 2.55
N ASP A 259 -12.02 -1.73 2.97
CA ASP A 259 -11.29 -0.83 2.07
C ASP A 259 -10.76 -1.57 0.85
N PHE A 260 -10.15 -2.75 1.06
CA PHE A 260 -9.64 -3.56 -0.03
C PHE A 260 -10.75 -3.99 -0.97
N PHE A 261 -11.91 -4.43 -0.45
CA PHE A 261 -13.07 -4.76 -1.25
C PHE A 261 -13.57 -3.57 -2.10
N ILE A 262 -13.59 -2.38 -1.52
CA ILE A 262 -13.94 -1.15 -2.23
C ILE A 262 -12.93 -0.88 -3.34
N ASP A 263 -11.62 -0.94 -3.04
CA ASP A 263 -10.55 -0.70 -4.01
C ASP A 263 -10.63 -1.69 -5.19
N ILE A 264 -10.88 -2.98 -4.95
CA ILE A 264 -11.03 -3.97 -6.03
C ILE A 264 -12.32 -3.76 -6.85
N SER A 265 -13.40 -3.27 -6.23
CA SER A 265 -14.68 -3.01 -6.92
C SER A 265 -14.60 -1.85 -7.91
N GLU A 266 -13.69 -0.90 -7.66
CA GLU A 266 -13.41 0.22 -8.56
C GLU A 266 -12.30 -0.09 -9.57
N HIS A 267 -11.57 -1.20 -9.38
CA HIS A 267 -10.42 -1.57 -10.19
C HIS A 267 -10.79 -2.08 -11.58
N LEU A 268 -10.20 -1.50 -12.63
CA LEU A 268 -10.53 -1.76 -14.05
C LEU A 268 -10.47 -3.25 -14.43
N ARG A 269 -9.53 -4.02 -13.88
CA ARG A 269 -9.33 -5.44 -14.21
C ARG A 269 -10.30 -6.37 -13.48
N TRP A 270 -10.73 -6.00 -12.27
CA TRP A 270 -11.44 -6.91 -11.36
C TRP A 270 -12.92 -6.57 -11.20
N LYS A 271 -13.31 -5.35 -11.55
CA LYS A 271 -14.68 -4.85 -11.49
C LYS A 271 -15.70 -5.80 -12.11
N ASN A 272 -15.45 -6.35 -13.30
CA ASN A 272 -16.39 -7.26 -13.95
C ASN A 272 -16.56 -8.58 -13.18
N HIS A 273 -15.46 -9.14 -12.65
CA HIS A 273 -15.52 -10.39 -11.89
C HIS A 273 -16.27 -10.20 -10.56
N ILE A 274 -16.19 -9.01 -9.98
CA ILE A 274 -16.95 -8.63 -8.78
C ILE A 274 -18.45 -8.55 -9.09
N TYR A 275 -18.87 -8.12 -10.29
CA TYR A 275 -20.28 -8.15 -10.66
C TYR A 275 -20.80 -9.56 -10.96
N GLU A 276 -19.94 -10.44 -11.49
CA GLU A 276 -20.30 -11.79 -11.93
C GLU A 276 -20.18 -12.87 -10.83
N TYR A 277 -19.74 -12.52 -9.62
CA TYR A 277 -19.54 -13.49 -8.55
C TYR A 277 -20.87 -14.12 -8.06
N SER A 278 -21.01 -15.43 -8.24
CA SER A 278 -22.27 -16.16 -8.04
C SER A 278 -22.66 -16.38 -6.57
N ASN A 279 -21.70 -16.38 -5.65
CA ASN A 279 -21.93 -16.85 -4.28
C ASN A 279 -22.29 -15.73 -3.29
N TYR A 280 -22.55 -14.51 -3.77
CA TYR A 280 -22.90 -13.39 -2.89
C TYR A 280 -24.07 -13.71 -1.95
N LYS A 281 -25.10 -14.39 -2.47
CA LYS A 281 -26.30 -14.71 -1.70
C LYS A 281 -26.00 -15.53 -0.45
N SER A 282 -25.32 -16.66 -0.62
CA SER A 282 -25.00 -17.56 0.49
C SER A 282 -24.05 -16.89 1.49
N LYS A 283 -23.06 -16.13 0.99
CA LYS A 283 -22.06 -15.46 1.83
C LYS A 283 -22.65 -14.32 2.66
N ILE A 284 -23.55 -13.51 2.11
CA ILE A 284 -24.21 -12.43 2.86
C ILE A 284 -25.15 -13.01 3.92
N ILE A 285 -25.87 -14.10 3.62
CA ILE A 285 -26.69 -14.79 4.61
C ILE A 285 -25.84 -15.28 5.79
N SER A 286 -24.67 -15.89 5.51
CA SER A 286 -23.72 -16.33 6.55
C SER A 286 -23.22 -15.18 7.44
N ILE A 287 -22.85 -14.04 6.85
CA ILE A 287 -22.48 -12.83 7.62
C ILE A 287 -23.65 -12.34 8.48
N MET A 288 -24.88 -12.35 7.96
CA MET A 288 -26.07 -11.93 8.71
C MET A 288 -26.39 -12.87 9.87
N GLU A 289 -26.25 -14.18 9.69
CA GLU A 289 -26.38 -15.16 10.77
C GLU A 289 -25.31 -14.92 11.85
N THR A 290 -24.08 -14.62 11.44
CA THR A 290 -23.00 -14.26 12.37
C THR A 290 -23.35 -12.99 13.15
N LEU A 291 -23.89 -11.94 12.50
CA LEU A 291 -24.37 -10.73 13.16
C LEU A 291 -25.49 -11.01 14.18
N ASN A 292 -26.38 -11.96 13.89
CA ASN A 292 -27.48 -12.32 14.78
C ASN A 292 -27.01 -12.88 16.12
N ASN A 293 -25.86 -13.56 16.14
CA ASN A 293 -25.28 -14.07 17.38
C ASN A 293 -24.92 -12.94 18.37
N PHE A 294 -24.66 -11.73 17.88
CA PHE A 294 -24.30 -10.58 18.72
C PHE A 294 -25.51 -9.81 19.28
N LYS A 295 -26.73 -10.08 18.81
CA LYS A 295 -27.96 -9.39 19.29
C LYS A 295 -28.22 -9.62 20.78
N HIS A 296 -27.79 -10.76 21.33
CA HIS A 296 -27.99 -11.10 22.74
C HIS A 296 -26.93 -10.52 23.70
N ILE A 297 -25.86 -9.93 23.18
CA ILE A 297 -24.73 -9.42 23.99
C ILE A 297 -25.12 -8.10 24.71
N GLU A 298 -26.23 -7.47 24.33
CA GLU A 298 -26.80 -6.27 24.98
C GLU A 298 -27.02 -6.40 26.50
N LYS A 299 -27.26 -7.62 27.03
CA LYS A 299 -27.75 -7.79 28.41
C LYS A 299 -26.73 -8.31 29.43
N THR A 300 -25.53 -8.72 29.01
CA THR A 300 -24.67 -9.56 29.86
C THR A 300 -23.26 -9.00 30.14
N CYS A 301 -22.80 -7.96 29.45
CA CYS A 301 -21.44 -7.47 29.63
C CYS A 301 -21.38 -6.18 30.47
N ASN A 302 -21.01 -6.33 31.74
CA ASN A 302 -20.66 -5.23 32.67
C ASN A 302 -19.35 -4.48 32.29
N SER A 303 -18.84 -4.62 31.06
CA SER A 303 -17.65 -3.92 30.57
C SER A 303 -17.98 -3.14 29.30
N GLN A 304 -18.31 -1.85 29.44
CA GLN A 304 -18.65 -0.93 28.34
C GLN A 304 -17.69 -0.99 27.14
N ASN A 305 -16.37 -1.17 27.37
CA ASN A 305 -15.37 -1.20 26.30
C ASN A 305 -15.55 -2.35 25.28
N ASN A 306 -15.94 -3.55 25.70
CA ASN A 306 -16.13 -4.66 24.75
C ASN A 306 -17.38 -4.45 23.89
N TYR A 307 -18.38 -3.77 24.44
CA TYR A 307 -19.61 -3.44 23.74
C TYR A 307 -19.36 -2.41 22.63
N ASP A 308 -18.62 -1.33 22.91
CA ASP A 308 -18.30 -0.30 21.91
C ASP A 308 -17.45 -0.84 20.75
N ILE A 309 -16.47 -1.71 21.05
CA ILE A 309 -15.63 -2.38 20.03
C ILE A 309 -16.49 -3.28 19.14
N THR A 310 -17.43 -4.02 19.75
CA THR A 310 -18.35 -4.89 19.02
C THR A 310 -19.28 -4.07 18.13
N LEU A 311 -19.85 -2.96 18.64
CA LEU A 311 -20.69 -2.05 17.85
C LEU A 311 -19.94 -1.46 16.66
N ARG A 312 -18.68 -1.06 16.83
CA ARG A 312 -17.85 -0.58 15.71
C ARG A 312 -17.57 -1.67 14.68
N SER A 313 -17.30 -2.89 15.13
CA SER A 313 -17.10 -4.05 14.24
C SER A 313 -18.37 -4.31 13.41
N ILE A 314 -19.54 -4.26 14.05
CA ILE A 314 -20.84 -4.37 13.36
C ILE A 314 -21.06 -3.21 12.39
N GLY A 315 -20.74 -1.98 12.79
CA GLY A 315 -20.84 -0.79 11.92
C GLY A 315 -20.00 -0.91 10.65
N LEU A 316 -18.80 -1.49 10.74
CA LEU A 316 -17.95 -1.81 9.59
C LEU A 316 -18.60 -2.87 8.69
N ILE A 317 -19.14 -3.96 9.27
CA ILE A 317 -19.84 -4.98 8.48
C ILE A 317 -21.08 -4.38 7.78
N LEU A 318 -21.84 -3.49 8.43
CA LEU A 318 -22.94 -2.78 7.77
C LEU A 318 -22.44 -1.87 6.64
N GLN A 319 -21.29 -1.22 6.80
CA GLN A 319 -20.67 -0.45 5.70
C GLN A 319 -20.33 -1.35 4.50
N PHE A 320 -19.83 -2.57 4.75
CA PHE A 320 -19.59 -3.56 3.70
C PHE A 320 -20.89 -3.96 2.99
N ILE A 321 -21.93 -4.31 3.75
CA ILE A 321 -23.26 -4.66 3.21
C ILE A 321 -23.84 -3.49 2.40
N HIS A 322 -23.67 -2.25 2.87
CA HIS A 322 -24.10 -1.08 2.14
C HIS A 322 -23.40 -0.96 0.78
N HIS A 323 -22.09 -1.21 0.74
CA HIS A 323 -21.32 -1.17 -0.50
C HIS A 323 -21.72 -2.30 -1.46
N THR A 324 -21.94 -3.51 -0.98
CA THR A 324 -22.39 -4.62 -1.84
C THR A 324 -23.78 -4.38 -2.43
N ILE A 325 -24.72 -3.80 -1.67
CA ILE A 325 -26.05 -3.42 -2.19
C ILE A 325 -25.96 -2.31 -3.24
N LYS A 326 -25.02 -1.37 -3.10
CA LYS A 326 -24.76 -0.32 -4.10
C LYS A 326 -24.27 -0.88 -5.45
N LEU A 327 -23.66 -2.07 -5.47
CA LEU A 327 -23.24 -2.72 -6.72
C LEU A 327 -24.43 -3.17 -7.59
N ARG A 328 -25.67 -3.20 -7.05
CA ARG A 328 -26.91 -3.54 -7.77
C ARG A 328 -26.87 -4.91 -8.47
N ILE A 329 -26.37 -5.92 -7.77
CA ILE A 329 -26.36 -7.30 -8.26
C ILE A 329 -27.80 -7.85 -8.20
N GLU A 330 -28.27 -8.48 -9.29
CA GLU A 330 -29.67 -8.89 -9.46
C GLU A 330 -30.13 -9.92 -8.40
N ASP A 331 -29.27 -10.88 -8.07
CA ASP A 331 -29.54 -11.94 -7.08
C ASP A 331 -29.74 -11.43 -5.64
N PHE A 332 -29.34 -10.19 -5.34
CA PHE A 332 -29.45 -9.63 -3.99
C PHE A 332 -30.87 -9.27 -3.60
N ILE A 333 -31.75 -9.00 -4.57
CA ILE A 333 -33.07 -8.44 -4.27
C ILE A 333 -33.91 -9.44 -3.45
N ILE A 334 -33.71 -10.74 -3.70
CA ILE A 334 -34.36 -11.85 -2.97
C ILE A 334 -34.01 -11.83 -1.47
N ILE A 335 -32.88 -11.26 -1.09
CA ILE A 335 -32.38 -11.26 0.30
C ILE A 335 -32.78 -9.99 1.04
N TYR A 336 -33.29 -8.97 0.35
CA TYR A 336 -33.64 -7.67 0.95
C TYR A 336 -34.54 -7.76 2.19
N PRO A 337 -35.59 -8.61 2.25
CA PRO A 337 -36.39 -8.75 3.46
C PRO A 337 -35.56 -9.15 4.71
N ASN A 338 -34.64 -10.12 4.55
CA ASN A 338 -33.77 -10.57 5.63
C ASN A 338 -32.76 -9.48 6.03
N ILE A 339 -32.22 -8.73 5.06
CA ILE A 339 -31.32 -7.61 5.34
C ILE A 339 -32.06 -6.53 6.15
N ILE A 340 -33.27 -6.15 5.72
CA ILE A 340 -34.09 -5.14 6.40
C ILE A 340 -34.31 -5.57 7.85
N MET A 341 -34.81 -6.78 8.10
CA MET A 341 -35.05 -7.29 9.46
C MET A 341 -33.83 -7.20 10.38
N ASN A 342 -32.64 -7.54 9.88
CA ASN A 342 -31.43 -7.50 10.68
C ASN A 342 -30.95 -6.06 10.92
N VAL A 343 -31.01 -5.21 9.91
CA VAL A 343 -30.61 -3.80 9.99
C VAL A 343 -31.53 -3.01 10.92
N LEU A 344 -32.83 -3.35 11.00
CA LEU A 344 -33.79 -2.67 11.89
C LEU A 344 -33.47 -2.81 13.38
N HIS A 345 -32.95 -3.96 13.79
CA HIS A 345 -32.46 -4.12 15.16
C HIS A 345 -31.30 -3.16 15.44
N TRP A 346 -30.34 -3.08 14.51
CA TRP A 346 -29.15 -2.23 14.68
C TRP A 346 -29.42 -0.72 14.51
N ALA A 347 -30.51 -0.35 13.83
CA ALA A 347 -30.91 1.05 13.64
C ALA A 347 -31.25 1.77 14.96
N GLN A 348 -31.49 1.03 16.04
CA GLN A 348 -31.80 1.58 17.37
C GLN A 348 -30.56 2.12 18.08
N PHE A 349 -29.34 1.68 17.70
CA PHE A 349 -28.10 2.09 18.38
C PHE A 349 -27.51 3.35 17.77
N LEU A 350 -27.03 4.26 18.63
CA LEU A 350 -26.65 5.59 18.19
C LEU A 350 -25.47 5.60 17.20
N ASP A 351 -24.50 4.70 17.39
CA ASP A 351 -23.26 4.67 16.60
C ASP A 351 -23.39 3.94 15.26
N ILE A 352 -24.44 3.14 15.06
CA ILE A 352 -24.66 2.28 13.88
C ILE A 352 -25.84 2.79 13.03
N HIS A 353 -26.66 3.69 13.59
CA HIS A 353 -27.86 4.22 12.96
C HIS A 353 -27.62 4.79 11.55
N GLU A 354 -26.52 5.51 11.33
CA GLU A 354 -26.22 6.11 10.02
C GLU A 354 -26.01 5.05 8.93
N GLN A 355 -25.22 4.01 9.23
CA GLN A 355 -24.94 2.91 8.32
C GLN A 355 -26.21 2.11 8.06
N ALA A 356 -26.99 1.81 9.11
CA ALA A 356 -28.24 1.08 9.03
C ALA A 356 -29.27 1.79 8.12
N LEU A 357 -29.53 3.08 8.35
CA LEU A 357 -30.48 3.83 7.52
C LEU A 357 -29.99 4.04 6.09
N SER A 358 -28.68 4.16 5.89
CA SER A 358 -28.11 4.28 4.54
C SER A 358 -28.31 3.00 3.72
N ILE A 359 -28.29 1.83 4.35
CA ILE A 359 -28.68 0.55 3.72
C ILE A 359 -30.14 0.60 3.30
N LEU A 360 -31.06 0.94 4.22
CA LEU A 360 -32.49 1.02 3.93
C LEU A 360 -32.81 1.99 2.79
N GLN A 361 -32.18 3.18 2.79
CA GLN A 361 -32.31 4.16 1.70
C GLN A 361 -31.87 3.58 0.35
N THR A 362 -30.80 2.79 0.33
CA THR A 362 -30.28 2.20 -0.92
C THR A 362 -31.17 1.07 -1.41
N ILE A 363 -31.70 0.26 -0.49
CA ILE A 363 -32.70 -0.77 -0.80
C ILE A 363 -33.95 -0.14 -1.43
N ILE A 364 -34.50 0.92 -0.83
CA ILE A 364 -35.68 1.62 -1.36
C ILE A 364 -35.41 2.16 -2.77
N LYS A 365 -34.24 2.76 -3.01
CA LYS A 365 -33.84 3.25 -4.34
C LYS A 365 -33.75 2.14 -5.36
N ASN A 366 -33.14 1.01 -5.00
CA ASN A 366 -32.98 -0.14 -5.89
C ASN A 366 -34.34 -0.79 -6.21
N VAL A 367 -35.20 -0.97 -5.22
CA VAL A 367 -36.57 -1.47 -5.40
C VAL A 367 -37.35 -0.55 -6.33
N ARG A 368 -37.28 0.77 -6.13
CA ARG A 368 -37.96 1.75 -6.99
C ARG A 368 -37.54 1.63 -8.47
N ILE A 369 -36.25 1.47 -8.73
CA ILE A 369 -35.71 1.35 -10.10
C ILE A 369 -36.14 0.01 -10.72
N ASN A 370 -36.12 -1.06 -9.94
CA ASN A 370 -36.38 -2.43 -10.40
C ASN A 370 -37.85 -2.86 -10.27
N ASN A 371 -38.75 -1.96 -9.89
CA ASN A 371 -40.17 -2.23 -9.61
C ASN A 371 -40.91 -3.01 -10.72
N TYR A 372 -40.46 -2.93 -11.98
CA TYR A 372 -41.09 -3.63 -13.11
C TYR A 372 -40.68 -5.10 -13.26
N TYR A 373 -39.59 -5.52 -12.63
CA TYR A 373 -38.99 -6.86 -12.81
C TYR A 373 -39.10 -7.75 -11.57
N LEU A 374 -39.82 -7.30 -10.54
CA LEU A 374 -39.93 -8.01 -9.26
C LEU A 374 -41.22 -8.83 -9.16
N ASP A 375 -41.09 -10.04 -8.62
CA ASP A 375 -42.24 -10.85 -8.23
C ASP A 375 -43.08 -10.11 -7.17
N GLN A 376 -44.40 -10.14 -7.35
CA GLN A 376 -45.33 -9.35 -6.53
C GLN A 376 -45.32 -9.76 -5.06
N ASP A 377 -45.05 -11.04 -4.77
CA ASP A 377 -44.93 -11.56 -3.40
C ASP A 377 -43.67 -11.03 -2.69
N LEU A 378 -42.53 -11.00 -3.38
CA LEU A 378 -41.28 -10.46 -2.85
C LEU A 378 -41.40 -8.95 -2.61
N GLN A 379 -42.07 -8.25 -3.53
CA GLN A 379 -42.34 -6.83 -3.40
C GLN A 379 -43.20 -6.52 -2.16
N ASN A 380 -44.24 -7.32 -1.91
CA ASN A 380 -45.10 -7.18 -0.73
C ASN A 380 -44.34 -7.45 0.57
N ASP A 381 -43.50 -8.50 0.63
CA ASP A 381 -42.68 -8.82 1.81
C ASP A 381 -41.69 -7.68 2.12
N ILE A 382 -41.02 -7.14 1.09
CA ILE A 382 -40.14 -5.96 1.25
C ILE A 382 -40.94 -4.76 1.80
N PHE A 383 -42.14 -4.50 1.29
CA PHE A 383 -42.97 -3.40 1.76
C PHE A 383 -43.44 -3.59 3.21
N GLU A 384 -43.84 -4.80 3.59
CA GLU A 384 -44.24 -5.11 4.97
C GLU A 384 -43.07 -4.89 5.94
N LYS A 385 -41.85 -5.33 5.57
CA LYS A 385 -40.65 -5.09 6.40
C LYS A 385 -40.23 -3.63 6.44
N LEU A 386 -40.41 -2.88 5.36
CA LEU A 386 -40.21 -1.43 5.37
C LEU A 386 -41.30 -0.71 6.19
N ALA A 387 -42.52 -1.22 6.25
CA ALA A 387 -43.58 -0.69 7.12
C ALA A 387 -43.23 -0.83 8.61
N GLU A 388 -42.64 -1.96 9.00
CA GLU A 388 -42.11 -2.19 10.35
C GLU A 388 -41.00 -1.17 10.68
N SER A 389 -40.14 -0.84 9.70
CA SER A 389 -39.08 0.16 9.88
C SER A 389 -39.59 1.53 10.27
N LEU A 390 -40.74 1.91 9.74
CA LEU A 390 -41.36 3.21 9.97
C LEU A 390 -41.79 3.38 11.42
N ASN A 391 -42.25 2.32 12.08
CA ASN A 391 -42.59 2.38 13.51
C ASN A 391 -41.35 2.67 14.38
N ILE A 392 -40.23 2.02 14.06
CA ILE A 392 -38.96 2.22 14.78
C ILE A 392 -38.43 3.63 14.54
N LEU A 393 -38.49 4.11 13.29
CA LEU A 393 -38.07 5.47 12.92
C LEU A 393 -38.90 6.56 13.62
N LEU A 394 -40.22 6.38 13.66
CA LEU A 394 -41.09 7.33 14.36
C LEU A 394 -40.79 7.35 15.87
N ASN A 395 -40.54 6.19 16.49
CA ASN A 395 -40.14 6.13 17.90
C ASN A 395 -38.80 6.85 18.16
N LEU A 396 -37.80 6.66 17.29
CA LEU A 396 -36.50 7.33 17.40
C LEU A 396 -36.59 8.86 17.22
N LEU A 397 -37.56 9.34 16.43
CA LEU A 397 -37.84 10.77 16.27
C LEU A 397 -38.57 11.39 17.48
N ILE A 398 -39.24 10.57 18.32
CA ILE A 398 -39.93 11.02 19.56
C ILE A 398 -38.95 11.22 20.73
N GLU A 399 -37.84 10.48 20.77
CA GLU A 399 -36.94 10.42 21.93
C GLU A 399 -35.94 11.57 22.18
N PRO A 400 -35.75 12.64 21.37
CA PRO A 400 -34.70 13.62 21.69
C PRO A 400 -34.97 14.47 22.95
N ASN A 401 -36.14 14.34 23.61
CA ASN A 401 -36.66 15.35 24.55
C ASN A 401 -37.01 14.90 25.97
N HIS A 402 -36.76 13.66 26.41
CA HIS A 402 -37.14 13.26 27.79
C HIS A 402 -36.10 13.55 28.88
N ASN A 403 -34.90 14.02 28.54
CA ASN A 403 -33.92 14.48 29.54
C ASN A 403 -33.80 16.01 29.50
N SER A 404 -34.61 16.67 30.33
CA SER A 404 -34.91 18.10 30.36
C SER A 404 -33.76 19.08 30.60
N ASP A 405 -32.51 18.63 30.72
CA ASP A 405 -31.39 19.52 31.12
C ASP A 405 -30.16 19.50 30.19
N ASN A 406 -30.13 18.65 29.16
CA ASN A 406 -28.98 18.56 28.25
C ASN A 406 -29.36 18.94 26.82
N VAL A 407 -28.63 19.90 26.25
CA VAL A 407 -28.69 20.21 24.81
C VAL A 407 -28.54 18.90 24.03
N PRO A 408 -29.48 18.55 23.12
CA PRO A 408 -29.41 17.31 22.36
C PRO A 408 -28.07 17.22 21.64
N SER A 409 -27.40 16.07 21.82
CA SER A 409 -26.06 15.83 21.29
C SER A 409 -26.03 15.97 19.76
N ILE A 410 -24.88 16.32 19.18
CA ILE A 410 -24.70 16.38 17.71
C ILE A 410 -25.12 15.05 17.04
N LYS A 411 -24.91 13.92 17.71
CA LYS A 411 -25.29 12.60 17.22
C LYS A 411 -26.80 12.44 17.07
N SER A 412 -27.61 12.89 18.04
CA SER A 412 -29.07 12.78 17.96
C SER A 412 -29.67 13.66 16.86
N TRP A 413 -29.09 14.84 16.62
CA TRP A 413 -29.49 15.69 15.50
C TRP A 413 -29.19 15.05 14.14
N ASN A 414 -28.00 14.47 13.97
CA ASN A 414 -27.66 13.75 12.74
C ASN A 414 -28.61 12.58 12.47
N GLN A 415 -29.04 11.86 13.51
CA GLN A 415 -30.03 10.78 13.36
C GLN A 415 -31.38 11.28 12.88
N CYS A 416 -31.85 12.39 13.44
CA CYS A 416 -33.09 13.03 12.98
C CYS A 416 -32.99 13.38 11.49
N ALA A 417 -31.88 13.97 11.05
CA ALA A 417 -31.69 14.31 9.64
C ALA A 417 -31.67 13.08 8.71
N ILE A 418 -30.95 12.02 9.10
CA ILE A 418 -30.86 10.79 8.30
C ILE A 418 -32.22 10.08 8.26
N SER A 419 -32.97 10.13 9.36
CA SER A 419 -34.35 9.61 9.44
C SER A 419 -35.30 10.39 8.53
N PHE A 420 -35.25 11.72 8.53
CA PHE A 420 -36.01 12.55 7.58
C PHE A 420 -35.67 12.24 6.13
N ARG A 421 -34.39 12.05 5.81
CA ARG A 421 -33.94 11.66 4.47
C ARG A 421 -34.49 10.29 4.06
N LEU A 422 -34.56 9.32 4.98
CA LEU A 422 -35.16 8.02 4.71
C LEU A 422 -36.67 8.13 4.49
N LEU A 423 -37.37 8.88 5.33
CA LEU A 423 -38.81 9.14 5.18
C LEU A 423 -39.10 9.81 3.82
N GLN A 424 -38.27 10.76 3.39
CA GLN A 424 -38.40 11.40 2.08
C GLN A 424 -38.29 10.38 0.93
N GLU A 425 -37.36 9.44 1.01
CA GLU A 425 -37.23 8.38 0.00
C GLU A 425 -38.43 7.40 0.05
N MET A 426 -38.97 7.12 1.24
CA MET A 426 -40.18 6.30 1.40
C MET A 426 -41.42 6.98 0.82
N LEU A 427 -41.55 8.32 0.92
CA LEU A 427 -42.65 9.08 0.31
C LEU A 427 -42.73 8.85 -1.20
N ASN A 428 -41.63 8.55 -1.88
CA ASN A 428 -41.64 8.31 -3.32
C ASN A 428 -42.35 7.00 -3.72
N MET A 429 -42.68 6.12 -2.77
CA MET A 429 -43.41 4.86 -3.00
C MET A 429 -44.86 4.99 -2.52
N GLN A 430 -45.83 4.67 -3.38
CA GLN A 430 -47.26 4.93 -3.10
C GLN A 430 -47.79 4.17 -1.88
N ASN A 431 -47.47 2.88 -1.74
CA ASN A 431 -47.96 2.04 -0.64
C ASN A 431 -47.42 2.48 0.73
N LEU A 432 -46.16 2.95 0.78
CA LEU A 432 -45.55 3.45 2.01
C LEU A 432 -46.05 4.84 2.36
N TYR A 433 -46.39 5.66 1.36
CA TYR A 433 -46.99 6.98 1.58
C TYR A 433 -48.32 6.88 2.35
N GLU A 434 -49.19 5.93 2.02
CA GLU A 434 -50.47 5.74 2.71
C GLU A 434 -50.27 5.43 4.20
N GLN A 435 -49.32 4.56 4.54
CA GLN A 435 -48.97 4.25 5.92
C GLN A 435 -48.27 5.41 6.66
N ILE A 436 -47.49 6.22 5.94
CA ILE A 436 -46.89 7.45 6.48
C ILE A 436 -48.01 8.44 6.83
N GLU A 437 -49.00 8.63 5.95
CA GLU A 437 -50.14 9.52 6.19
C GLU A 437 -51.02 9.05 7.36
N GLU A 438 -51.22 7.73 7.52
CA GLU A 438 -51.98 7.18 8.65
C GLU A 438 -51.27 7.37 10.00
N LYS A 439 -49.93 7.30 10.04
CA LYS A 439 -49.16 7.33 11.29
C LYS A 439 -48.58 8.69 11.67
N LEU A 440 -48.44 9.63 10.74
CA LEU A 440 -47.98 10.98 11.04
C LEU A 440 -49.14 11.86 11.53
N SER A 441 -49.01 12.40 12.74
CA SER A 441 -49.91 13.43 13.24
C SER A 441 -49.32 14.84 13.08
N ASN A 442 -50.18 15.84 12.84
CA ASN A 442 -49.77 17.25 12.79
C ASN A 442 -49.07 17.71 14.08
N SER A 443 -49.55 17.23 15.24
CA SER A 443 -48.98 17.56 16.56
C SER A 443 -47.58 16.99 16.76
N PHE A 444 -47.29 15.82 16.20
CA PHE A 444 -45.98 15.20 16.26
C PHE A 444 -44.92 16.05 15.53
N LEU A 445 -45.18 16.42 14.27
CA LEU A 445 -44.24 17.26 13.51
C LEU A 445 -44.07 18.64 14.13
N GLN A 446 -45.14 19.26 14.64
CA GLN A 446 -45.04 20.53 15.38
C GLN A 446 -44.08 20.45 16.58
N SER A 447 -44.10 19.34 17.34
CA SER A 447 -43.21 19.15 18.49
C SER A 447 -41.73 19.10 18.08
N ILE A 448 -41.42 18.41 16.97
CA ILE A 448 -40.05 18.29 16.45
C ILE A 448 -39.54 19.65 15.96
N PHE A 449 -40.37 20.38 15.20
CA PHE A 449 -39.99 21.70 14.71
C PHE A 449 -39.90 22.73 15.84
N HIS A 450 -40.72 22.64 16.88
CA HIS A 450 -40.58 23.49 18.06
C HIS A 450 -39.24 23.24 18.79
N SER A 451 -38.81 21.98 18.91
CA SER A 451 -37.50 21.63 19.46
C SER A 451 -36.33 22.09 18.59
N LEU A 452 -36.52 22.13 17.27
CA LEU A 452 -35.53 22.71 16.35
C LEU A 452 -35.44 24.23 16.51
N LEU A 453 -36.59 24.91 16.65
CA LEU A 453 -36.70 26.38 16.74
C LEU A 453 -36.21 26.93 18.09
N SER A 454 -36.20 26.11 19.15
CA SER A 454 -35.73 26.52 20.48
C SER A 454 -34.20 26.65 20.57
N VAL A 455 -33.44 26.22 19.54
CA VAL A 455 -31.98 26.26 19.59
C VAL A 455 -31.43 27.65 19.28
N ASN A 456 -30.54 28.14 20.14
CA ASN A 456 -29.96 29.48 20.07
C ASN A 456 -29.06 29.66 18.82
N ILE A 457 -29.48 30.57 17.93
CA ILE A 457 -28.84 30.90 16.65
C ILE A 457 -27.54 31.71 16.83
N LYS A 458 -27.34 32.36 17.98
CA LYS A 458 -26.19 33.26 18.18
C LYS A 458 -24.84 32.53 18.20
N ASP A 459 -24.83 31.21 18.41
CA ASP A 459 -23.64 30.38 18.36
C ASP A 459 -23.47 29.73 16.98
N ILE A 460 -22.49 30.22 16.20
CA ILE A 460 -22.12 29.70 14.87
C ILE A 460 -21.86 28.18 14.89
N LYS A 461 -21.33 27.64 16.00
CA LYS A 461 -21.09 26.20 16.17
C LYS A 461 -22.38 25.39 16.26
N ASN A 462 -23.42 25.91 16.90
CA ASN A 462 -24.72 25.25 17.00
C ASN A 462 -25.43 25.30 15.64
N LEU A 463 -25.34 26.42 14.93
CA LEU A 463 -25.79 26.56 13.55
C LEU A 463 -25.19 25.48 12.64
N GLN A 464 -23.86 25.31 12.64
CA GLN A 464 -23.19 24.28 11.83
C GLN A 464 -23.76 22.88 12.06
N ASN A 465 -24.06 22.52 13.32
CA ASN A 465 -24.54 21.19 13.67
C ASN A 465 -26.01 20.94 13.30
N ILE A 466 -26.82 22.01 13.25
CA ILE A 466 -28.28 21.92 13.12
C ILE A 466 -28.75 22.17 11.68
N THR A 467 -27.94 22.87 10.88
CA THR A 467 -28.23 23.18 9.47
C THR A 467 -28.64 21.97 8.66
N PHE A 468 -27.99 20.82 8.85
CA PHE A 468 -28.31 19.60 8.10
C PHE A 468 -29.72 19.07 8.40
N VAL A 469 -30.12 19.06 9.67
CA VAL A 469 -31.46 18.62 10.08
C VAL A 469 -32.54 19.52 9.51
N TYR A 470 -32.32 20.84 9.55
CA TYR A 470 -33.26 21.82 9.02
C TYR A 470 -33.51 21.63 7.52
N ILE A 471 -32.45 21.45 6.72
CA ILE A 471 -32.62 21.25 5.27
C ILE A 471 -33.43 19.98 5.02
N GLU A 472 -33.04 18.84 5.60
CA GLU A 472 -33.69 17.56 5.30
C GLU A 472 -35.15 17.54 5.82
N ALA A 473 -35.43 18.16 6.97
CA ALA A 473 -36.78 18.27 7.51
C ALA A 473 -37.68 19.20 6.67
N LEU A 474 -37.16 20.34 6.20
CA LEU A 474 -37.90 21.26 5.32
C LEU A 474 -38.15 20.64 3.94
N TYR A 475 -37.19 19.87 3.43
CA TYR A 475 -37.35 19.10 2.19
C TYR A 475 -38.46 18.07 2.31
N PHE A 476 -38.44 17.29 3.39
CA PHE A 476 -39.46 16.31 3.69
C PHE A 476 -40.86 16.96 3.77
N LEU A 477 -41.00 18.10 4.46
CA LEU A 477 -42.24 18.86 4.49
C LEU A 477 -42.66 19.38 3.11
N SER A 478 -41.72 19.88 2.30
CA SER A 478 -41.98 20.33 0.92
C SER A 478 -42.62 19.22 0.08
N ASP A 479 -42.09 18.00 0.21
CA ASP A 479 -42.56 16.85 -0.57
C ASP A 479 -43.89 16.30 -0.03
N LEU A 480 -44.13 16.38 1.28
CA LEU A 480 -45.45 16.13 1.88
C LEU A 480 -46.51 17.10 1.38
N VAL A 481 -46.20 18.39 1.32
CA VAL A 481 -47.11 19.44 0.81
C VAL A 481 -47.45 19.19 -0.66
N ALA A 482 -46.45 18.79 -1.47
CA ALA A 482 -46.67 18.48 -2.88
C ALA A 482 -47.65 17.33 -3.10
N LYS A 483 -47.69 16.35 -2.18
CA LYS A 483 -48.63 15.21 -2.24
C LYS A 483 -49.97 15.50 -1.58
N ASN A 484 -49.98 16.24 -0.47
CA ASN A 484 -51.16 16.52 0.31
C ASN A 484 -51.16 17.96 0.85
N PRO A 485 -52.10 18.81 0.40
CA PRO A 485 -52.14 20.22 0.78
C PRO A 485 -52.49 20.46 2.25
N LYS A 486 -52.94 19.45 3.01
CA LYS A 486 -53.19 19.56 4.46
C LYS A 486 -51.95 20.04 5.25
N TRP A 487 -50.75 19.74 4.74
CA TRP A 487 -49.48 20.12 5.37
C TRP A 487 -49.06 21.56 5.08
N MET A 488 -49.75 22.26 4.17
CA MET A 488 -49.38 23.61 3.74
C MET A 488 -49.44 24.63 4.89
N SER A 489 -50.39 24.47 5.82
CA SER A 489 -50.51 25.33 6.99
C SER A 489 -49.26 25.27 7.88
N LEU A 490 -48.83 24.05 8.23
CA LEU A 490 -47.61 23.80 9.00
C LEU A 490 -46.35 24.29 8.28
N TYR A 491 -46.26 24.03 6.98
CA TYR A 491 -45.14 24.50 6.16
C TYR A 491 -45.04 26.04 6.14
N SER A 492 -46.18 26.72 6.01
CA SER A 492 -46.22 28.18 6.07
C SER A 492 -45.90 28.74 7.45
N GLU A 493 -46.35 28.08 8.53
CA GLU A 493 -46.05 28.47 9.92
C GLU A 493 -44.54 28.39 10.20
N ILE A 494 -43.88 27.31 9.75
CA ILE A 494 -42.44 27.11 9.91
C ILE A 494 -41.66 28.11 9.06
N LEU A 495 -42.05 28.31 7.79
CA LEU A 495 -41.41 29.31 6.93
C LEU A 495 -41.63 30.74 7.40
N ASN A 496 -42.64 31.05 8.23
CA ASN A 496 -42.81 32.39 8.78
C ASN A 496 -41.81 32.71 9.91
N GLN A 497 -41.05 31.73 10.39
CA GLN A 497 -40.05 31.92 11.44
C GLN A 497 -38.75 32.49 10.86
N LYS A 498 -38.31 33.66 11.36
CA LYS A 498 -37.01 34.26 10.98
C LYS A 498 -35.84 33.30 11.18
N HIS A 499 -35.93 32.44 12.21
CA HIS A 499 -34.93 31.40 12.53
C HIS A 499 -34.57 30.53 11.32
N VAL A 500 -35.59 30.08 10.57
CA VAL A 500 -35.40 29.20 9.41
C VAL A 500 -34.60 29.90 8.31
N TYR A 501 -34.89 31.19 8.04
CA TYR A 501 -34.15 31.95 7.03
C TYR A 501 -32.70 32.22 7.42
N CYS A 502 -32.41 32.45 8.71
CA CYS A 502 -31.04 32.54 9.20
C CYS A 502 -30.26 31.23 8.95
N VAL A 503 -30.87 30.08 9.22
CA VAL A 503 -30.25 28.78 8.95
C VAL A 503 -30.00 28.57 7.45
N LEU A 504 -30.99 28.86 6.60
CA LEU A 504 -30.86 28.75 5.13
C LEU A 504 -29.80 29.68 4.57
N ALA A 505 -29.76 30.95 5.02
CA ALA A 505 -28.75 31.92 4.65
C ALA A 505 -27.34 31.46 5.07
N PHE A 506 -27.20 30.86 6.26
CA PHE A 506 -25.93 30.26 6.70
C PHE A 506 -25.45 29.15 5.77
N ILE A 507 -26.35 28.29 5.27
CA ILE A 507 -26.03 27.19 4.35
C ILE A 507 -25.61 27.73 2.98
N ILE A 508 -26.29 28.74 2.46
CA ILE A 508 -25.93 29.37 1.18
C ILE A 508 -24.52 29.95 1.26
N TYR A 509 -24.16 30.57 2.40
CA TYR A 509 -22.84 31.16 2.59
C TYR A 509 -21.76 30.08 2.84
N ASN A 510 -21.92 29.24 3.86
CA ASN A 510 -20.88 28.33 4.38
C ASN A 510 -21.06 26.84 4.01
N GLY A 511 -22.17 26.43 3.42
CA GLY A 511 -22.51 25.02 3.19
C GLY A 511 -21.77 24.36 2.00
N PRO A 512 -21.72 23.02 1.94
CA PRO A 512 -21.19 22.29 0.79
C PRO A 512 -22.11 22.39 -0.44
N LYS A 513 -21.55 22.18 -1.65
CA LYS A 513 -22.26 22.35 -2.94
C LYS A 513 -23.64 21.66 -2.99
N ASN A 514 -23.74 20.43 -2.51
CA ASN A 514 -24.99 19.67 -2.53
C ASN A 514 -26.08 20.31 -1.65
N MET A 515 -25.70 20.86 -0.50
CA MET A 515 -26.63 21.56 0.40
C MET A 515 -27.04 22.91 -0.19
N LYS A 516 -26.12 23.63 -0.84
CA LYS A 516 -26.45 24.88 -1.55
C LYS A 516 -27.46 24.62 -2.67
N GLN A 517 -27.26 23.59 -3.48
CA GLN A 517 -28.21 23.18 -4.51
C GLN A 517 -29.58 22.87 -3.92
N LYS A 518 -29.61 22.10 -2.82
CA LYS A 518 -30.84 21.80 -2.10
C LYS A 518 -31.56 23.08 -1.62
N VAL A 519 -30.85 24.00 -0.99
CA VAL A 519 -31.49 25.24 -0.53
C VAL A 519 -32.00 26.08 -1.71
N LEU A 520 -31.27 26.16 -2.81
CA LEU A 520 -31.71 26.88 -4.01
C LEU A 520 -32.97 26.27 -4.64
N ASP A 521 -33.05 24.94 -4.69
CA ASP A 521 -34.23 24.22 -5.17
C ASP A 521 -35.45 24.49 -4.26
N LEU A 522 -35.27 24.55 -2.92
CA LEU A 522 -36.34 24.96 -2.00
C LEU A 522 -36.79 26.40 -2.24
N ILE A 523 -35.84 27.32 -2.46
CA ILE A 523 -36.12 28.74 -2.70
C ILE A 523 -37.00 28.92 -3.95
N THR A 524 -36.89 28.05 -4.96
CA THR A 524 -37.77 28.13 -6.14
C THR A 524 -39.26 27.95 -5.80
N LYS A 525 -39.58 27.33 -4.65
CA LYS A 525 -40.94 27.12 -4.16
C LYS A 525 -41.40 28.19 -3.17
N PHE A 526 -40.57 29.19 -2.86
CA PHE A 526 -40.85 30.21 -1.84
C PHE A 526 -41.68 31.37 -2.37
N SER A 527 -42.40 32.03 -1.45
CA SER A 527 -43.10 33.28 -1.74
C SER A 527 -42.13 34.46 -1.88
N GLN A 528 -42.58 35.56 -2.50
CA GLN A 528 -41.77 36.78 -2.64
C GLN A 528 -41.38 37.39 -1.28
N GLN A 529 -42.21 37.26 -0.25
CA GLN A 529 -41.93 37.72 1.12
C GLN A 529 -40.83 36.87 1.79
N SER A 530 -40.84 35.56 1.58
CA SER A 530 -39.83 34.63 2.06
C SER A 530 -38.44 34.91 1.47
N ILE A 531 -38.39 35.33 0.21
CA ILE A 531 -37.15 35.70 -0.49
C ILE A 531 -36.54 36.99 0.11
N LEU A 532 -37.38 37.98 0.45
CA LEU A 532 -36.93 39.21 1.11
C LEU A 532 -36.36 38.92 2.51
N MET A 533 -37.06 38.12 3.32
CA MET A 533 -36.57 37.70 4.63
C MET A 533 -35.24 36.93 4.58
N LEU A 534 -35.06 36.09 3.55
CA LEU A 534 -33.80 35.39 3.30
C LEU A 534 -32.68 36.36 2.92
N SER A 535 -32.97 37.39 2.11
CA SER A 535 -32.03 38.45 1.75
C SER A 535 -31.56 39.22 2.98
N ASP A 536 -32.47 39.62 3.86
CA ASP A 536 -32.15 40.32 5.10
C ASP A 536 -31.27 39.46 6.01
N CYS A 537 -31.55 38.16 6.11
CA CYS A 537 -30.74 37.22 6.89
C CYS A 537 -29.37 36.92 6.25
N LEU A 538 -29.26 36.96 4.92
CA LEU A 538 -27.98 36.82 4.22
C LEU A 538 -27.08 38.02 4.54
N GLU A 539 -27.63 39.23 4.58
CA GLU A 539 -26.90 40.43 4.98
C GLU A 539 -26.43 40.35 6.45
N GLU A 540 -27.29 39.91 7.37
CA GLU A 540 -26.92 39.69 8.78
C GLU A 540 -25.78 38.65 8.95
N ILE A 541 -25.78 37.57 8.17
CA ILE A 541 -24.76 36.52 8.25
C ILE A 541 -23.46 36.91 7.55
N GLU A 542 -23.54 37.71 6.49
CA GLU A 542 -22.38 38.36 5.88
C GLU A 542 -21.69 39.28 6.90
N GLN A 543 -22.45 40.04 7.70
CA GLN A 543 -21.92 40.86 8.79
C GLN A 543 -21.30 40.00 9.93
N LEU A 544 -21.92 38.88 10.30
CA LEU A 544 -21.39 37.95 11.32
C LEU A 544 -20.19 37.11 10.84
N SER A 545 -20.00 36.93 9.54
CA SER A 545 -18.86 36.21 8.97
C SER A 545 -17.70 37.15 8.64
N SER A 546 -17.99 38.38 8.20
CA SER A 546 -17.01 39.44 7.99
C SER A 546 -16.39 39.95 9.29
N THR A 547 -17.04 39.81 10.44
CA THR A 547 -16.41 40.05 11.76
C THR A 547 -15.24 39.10 12.08
N LYS A 548 -15.11 37.95 11.41
CA LYS A 548 -13.89 37.10 11.52
C LYS A 548 -12.75 37.53 10.58
N VAL A 549 -13.05 38.30 9.53
CA VAL A 549 -12.03 38.83 8.60
C VAL A 549 -11.66 40.28 8.93
N LYS A 550 -12.55 41.02 9.63
CA LYS A 550 -12.34 42.39 10.11
C LYS A 550 -11.67 42.50 11.49
N ASN A 551 -11.26 41.40 12.12
CA ASN A 551 -10.38 41.44 13.29
C ASN A 551 -8.90 41.64 12.93
N SER A 552 -8.60 42.32 11.82
CA SER A 552 -7.22 42.67 11.49
C SER A 552 -6.99 44.14 11.19
N ILE A 553 -7.99 44.95 10.81
CA ILE A 553 -7.85 46.41 10.69
C ILE A 553 -9.24 47.01 10.79
N ASP A 554 -9.71 47.31 12.00
CA ASP A 554 -10.63 48.42 12.28
C ASP A 554 -10.75 48.56 13.80
N PHE A 555 -10.14 49.62 14.34
CA PHE A 555 -10.39 50.08 15.69
C PHE A 555 -11.85 50.55 15.75
N ASP A 556 -12.77 49.64 16.08
CA ASP A 556 -14.08 50.04 16.58
C ASP A 556 -13.87 50.75 17.92
N ILE A 557 -13.84 52.08 17.85
CA ILE A 557 -14.00 52.97 18.98
C ILE A 557 -15.38 52.64 19.57
N LYS A 558 -15.40 51.73 20.55
CA LYS A 558 -16.55 51.58 21.45
C LYS A 558 -16.81 52.96 22.06
N PRO A 559 -18.04 53.50 21.95
CA PRO A 559 -18.31 54.84 22.45
C PRO A 559 -18.02 54.93 23.95
N LEU A 560 -17.39 56.04 24.31
CA LEU A 560 -16.61 56.26 25.53
C LEU A 560 -17.44 56.44 26.81
N CYS A 561 -18.74 56.13 26.80
CA CYS A 561 -19.65 56.27 27.93
C CYS A 561 -20.63 55.11 27.93
N SER A 562 -20.89 54.49 29.09
CA SER A 562 -22.12 53.69 29.19
C SER A 562 -23.30 54.66 29.05
N PHE A 563 -24.31 54.30 28.25
CA PHE A 563 -25.50 55.13 27.99
C PHE A 563 -26.14 55.67 29.29
N VAL A 564 -26.02 54.91 30.38
CA VAL A 564 -26.48 55.24 31.73
C VAL A 564 -25.70 56.39 32.38
N GLN A 565 -24.41 56.55 32.09
CA GLN A 565 -23.56 57.60 32.66
C GLN A 565 -23.68 58.93 31.92
N GLU A 566 -23.94 58.89 30.61
CA GLU A 566 -24.28 60.08 29.81
C GLU A 566 -25.67 60.61 30.18
N GLU A 567 -26.68 59.75 30.35
CA GLU A 567 -27.99 60.16 30.87
C GLU A 567 -27.89 60.76 32.28
N GLN A 568 -27.05 60.21 33.15
CA GLN A 568 -26.83 60.76 34.49
C GLN A 568 -26.14 62.14 34.44
N LEU A 569 -25.12 62.30 33.59
CA LEU A 569 -24.47 63.60 33.39
C LEU A 569 -25.42 64.63 32.77
N GLN A 570 -26.22 64.22 31.79
CA GLN A 570 -27.18 65.09 31.12
C GLN A 570 -28.31 65.51 32.06
N THR A 571 -28.88 64.58 32.82
CA THR A 571 -29.90 64.91 33.84
C THR A 571 -29.36 65.82 34.94
N PHE A 572 -28.08 65.69 35.33
CA PHE A 572 -27.46 66.62 36.27
C PHE A 572 -27.12 67.99 35.66
N ILE A 573 -26.77 68.05 34.38
CA ILE A 573 -26.58 69.30 33.63
C ILE A 573 -27.93 70.02 33.50
N ASP A 574 -28.99 69.32 33.12
CA ASP A 574 -30.35 69.85 33.00
C ASP A 574 -30.88 70.36 34.36
N GLN A 575 -30.52 69.68 35.46
CA GLN A 575 -30.84 70.16 36.82
C GLN A 575 -30.09 71.45 37.16
N LEU A 576 -28.81 71.57 36.77
CA LEU A 576 -28.03 72.79 36.99
C LEU A 576 -28.52 73.94 36.11
N GLU A 577 -28.92 73.68 34.87
CA GLU A 577 -29.47 74.67 33.94
C GLU A 577 -30.84 75.19 34.42
N ASN A 578 -31.69 74.30 34.94
CA ASN A 578 -32.96 74.68 35.57
C ASN A 578 -32.76 75.50 36.85
N MET A 579 -31.78 75.14 37.70
CA MET A 579 -31.43 75.90 38.91
C MET A 579 -30.78 77.26 38.59
N PHE A 580 -30.08 77.37 37.45
CA PHE A 580 -29.58 78.64 36.94
C PHE A 580 -30.71 79.53 36.42
N SER A 581 -31.69 78.92 35.75
CA SER A 581 -32.87 79.60 35.21
C SER A 581 -33.83 80.10 36.28
N SER A 582 -33.87 79.45 37.46
CA SER A 582 -34.71 79.85 38.60
C SER A 582 -34.10 80.91 39.53
N ASN A 583 -32.90 81.42 39.24
CA ASN A 583 -32.18 82.43 40.05
C ASN A 583 -31.86 82.02 41.51
N ASP A 584 -31.78 80.72 41.81
CA ASP A 584 -31.33 80.19 43.12
C ASP A 584 -29.81 79.92 43.13
N ILE A 585 -29.01 80.94 42.80
CA ILE A 585 -27.55 80.82 42.60
C ILE A 585 -26.79 80.67 43.93
N LEU A 586 -27.42 80.93 45.09
CA LEU A 586 -26.79 80.83 46.41
C LEU A 586 -26.71 79.39 46.96
N ASP A 587 -27.44 78.43 46.39
CA ASP A 587 -27.50 77.04 46.89
C ASP A 587 -26.75 76.01 46.03
N ILE A 588 -25.93 76.46 45.07
CA ILE A 588 -24.96 75.57 44.40
C ILE A 588 -23.77 75.36 45.35
N LYS A 589 -23.88 74.40 46.26
CA LYS A 589 -22.77 73.99 47.14
C LYS A 589 -21.56 73.63 46.26
N THR A 590 -20.40 74.25 46.52
CA THR A 590 -19.09 73.96 45.86
C THR A 590 -18.78 72.45 45.80
N CYS A 591 -19.32 71.67 46.75
CA CYS A 591 -19.30 70.21 46.75
C CYS A 591 -19.86 69.56 45.47
N ASN A 592 -20.87 70.13 44.81
CA ASN A 592 -21.48 69.55 43.60
C ASN A 592 -20.56 69.73 42.37
N VAL A 593 -19.90 70.89 42.28
CA VAL A 593 -18.88 71.14 41.26
C VAL A 593 -17.65 70.25 41.48
N ILE A 594 -17.22 70.08 42.74
CA ILE A 594 -16.13 69.15 43.10
C ILE A 594 -16.49 67.71 42.72
N LYS A 595 -17.73 67.25 42.96
CA LYS A 595 -18.18 65.92 42.54
C LYS A 595 -18.14 65.73 41.01
N LEU A 596 -18.53 66.74 40.23
CA LEU A 596 -18.42 66.70 38.77
C LEU A 596 -16.96 66.60 38.30
N TYR A 597 -16.07 67.41 38.86
CA TYR A 597 -14.63 67.31 38.55
C TYR A 597 -14.05 65.96 38.99
N GLN A 598 -14.49 65.42 40.12
CA GLN A 598 -14.04 64.12 40.61
C GLN A 598 -14.53 62.96 39.71
N SER A 599 -15.76 63.03 39.21
CA SER A 599 -16.28 62.10 38.21
C SER A 599 -15.49 62.20 36.89
N LYS A 600 -15.17 63.42 36.43
CA LYS A 600 -14.34 63.63 35.23
C LYS A 600 -12.92 63.11 35.39
N ILE A 601 -12.29 63.34 36.55
CA ILE A 601 -10.94 62.83 36.86
C ILE A 601 -10.95 61.30 36.92
N ASN A 602 -11.98 60.70 37.51
CA ASN A 602 -12.11 59.25 37.57
C ASN A 602 -12.31 58.64 36.17
N LEU A 603 -13.10 59.30 35.31
CA LEU A 603 -13.24 58.91 33.91
C LEU A 603 -11.88 58.96 33.19
N LEU A 604 -11.14 60.06 33.33
CA LEU A 604 -9.81 60.20 32.72
C LEU A 604 -8.84 59.11 33.19
N LYS A 605 -8.80 58.80 34.50
CA LYS A 605 -7.97 57.72 35.04
C LYS A 605 -8.37 56.34 34.50
N GLN A 606 -9.67 56.09 34.32
CA GLN A 606 -10.13 54.84 33.72
C GLN A 606 -9.72 54.74 32.26
N THR A 607 -9.80 55.84 31.49
CA THR A 607 -9.33 55.87 30.10
C THR A 607 -7.82 55.66 29.99
N GLU A 608 -7.04 56.28 30.87
CA GLU A 608 -5.58 56.11 30.90
C GLU A 608 -5.19 54.65 31.21
N ASN A 609 -5.85 54.03 32.21
CA ASN A 609 -5.63 52.63 32.54
C ASN A 609 -6.04 51.68 31.42
N TRP A 610 -7.13 51.99 30.70
CA TRP A 610 -7.56 51.19 29.56
C TRP A 610 -6.59 51.29 28.40
N LEU A 611 -6.15 52.51 28.06
CA LEU A 611 -5.14 52.73 27.02
C LEU A 611 -3.82 52.02 27.34
N LYS A 612 -3.39 52.06 28.60
CA LYS A 612 -2.19 51.35 29.05
C LYS A 612 -2.33 49.84 28.87
N LYS A 613 -3.45 49.24 29.30
CA LYS A 613 -3.72 47.81 29.08
C LYS A 613 -3.79 47.46 27.59
N SER A 614 -4.40 48.31 26.77
CA SER A 614 -4.45 48.10 25.32
C SER A 614 -3.06 48.13 24.70
N LEU A 615 -2.20 49.04 25.15
CA LEU A 615 -0.81 49.13 24.71
C LEU A 615 0.00 47.90 25.12
N ASP A 616 -0.15 47.45 26.37
CA ASP A 616 0.51 46.24 26.87
C ASP A 616 0.07 45.01 26.06
N ASN A 617 -1.24 44.84 25.81
CA ASN A 617 -1.76 43.76 24.97
C ASN A 617 -1.23 43.83 23.53
N CYS A 618 -1.19 45.01 22.91
CA CYS A 618 -0.61 45.19 21.57
C CYS A 618 0.88 44.83 21.55
N SER A 619 1.61 45.14 22.63
CA SER A 619 3.03 44.80 22.74
C SER A 619 3.23 43.28 22.84
N GLU A 620 2.38 42.59 23.61
CA GLU A 620 2.40 41.13 23.69
C GLU A 620 2.08 40.48 22.33
N GLU A 621 1.04 40.94 21.64
CA GLU A 621 0.71 40.46 20.30
C GLU A 621 1.85 40.70 19.30
N MET A 622 2.52 41.84 19.38
CA MET A 622 3.68 42.14 18.54
C MET A 622 4.87 41.21 18.84
N THR A 623 5.10 40.86 20.11
CA THR A 623 6.12 39.85 20.45
C THR A 623 5.75 38.47 19.91
N GLN A 624 4.49 38.05 20.02
CA GLN A 624 4.01 36.76 19.49
C GLN A 624 4.15 36.70 17.97
N LEU A 625 3.82 37.77 17.26
CA LEU A 625 4.02 37.87 15.81
C LEU A 625 5.51 37.79 15.45
N ASN A 626 6.38 38.46 16.20
CA ASN A 626 7.83 38.37 15.99
C ASN A 626 8.36 36.94 16.18
N TYR A 627 7.92 36.23 17.23
CA TYR A 627 8.28 34.81 17.40
C TYR A 627 7.80 33.95 16.23
N LYS A 628 6.58 34.20 15.73
CA LYS A 628 6.04 33.49 14.57
C LYS A 628 6.82 33.76 13.29
N ILE A 629 7.26 35.01 13.07
CA ILE A 629 8.13 35.36 11.94
C ILE A 629 9.47 34.65 12.04
N ILE A 630 10.08 34.60 13.23
CA ILE A 630 11.35 33.88 13.45
C ILE A 630 11.19 32.38 13.17
N GLN A 631 10.10 31.77 13.64
CA GLN A 631 9.80 30.37 13.35
C GLN A 631 9.66 30.11 11.84
N LEU A 632 8.87 30.93 11.14
CA LEU A 632 8.69 30.81 9.69
C LEU A 632 10.00 31.01 8.93
N ASN A 633 10.86 31.93 9.37
CA ASN A 633 12.19 32.11 8.79
C ASN A 633 13.08 30.89 8.99
N ASN A 634 13.04 30.26 10.17
CA ASN A 634 13.79 29.02 10.43
C ASN A 634 13.28 27.86 9.56
N GLU A 635 11.96 27.69 9.44
CA GLU A 635 11.35 26.70 8.55
C GLU A 635 11.74 26.94 7.08
N SER A 636 11.74 28.21 6.63
CA SER A 636 12.21 28.60 5.29
C SER A 636 13.69 28.27 5.07
N MET A 637 14.56 28.51 6.06
CA MET A 637 15.98 28.15 5.98
C MET A 637 16.19 26.64 5.85
N VAL A 638 15.47 25.83 6.64
CA VAL A 638 15.54 24.37 6.57
C VAL A 638 15.06 23.88 5.20
N LEU A 639 13.98 24.44 4.67
CA LEU A 639 13.48 24.11 3.34
C LEU A 639 14.50 24.46 2.24
N ASN A 640 15.15 25.62 2.34
CA ASN A 640 16.19 26.04 1.40
C ASN A 640 17.42 25.11 1.45
N ASN A 641 17.82 24.64 2.63
CA ASN A 641 18.90 23.68 2.78
C ASN A 641 18.55 22.32 2.14
N MET A 642 17.34 21.81 2.38
CA MET A 642 16.88 20.58 1.72
C MET A 642 16.78 20.72 0.20
N LEU A 643 16.39 21.91 -0.29
CA LEU A 643 16.34 22.20 -1.72
C LEU A 643 17.76 22.20 -2.32
N LEU A 644 18.75 22.73 -1.61
CA LEU A 644 20.16 22.70 -2.03
C LEU A 644 20.70 21.27 -2.07
N GLU A 645 20.44 20.45 -1.05
CA GLU A 645 20.81 19.03 -1.03
C GLU A 645 20.17 18.28 -2.20
N ASN A 646 18.87 18.51 -2.46
CA ASN A 646 18.20 17.92 -3.61
C ASN A 646 18.85 18.33 -4.94
N HIS A 647 19.23 19.61 -5.10
CA HIS A 647 19.96 20.04 -6.30
C HIS A 647 21.31 19.33 -6.45
N GLN A 648 22.08 19.17 -5.38
CA GLN A 648 23.33 18.42 -5.42
C GLN A 648 23.12 16.97 -5.84
N THR A 649 22.09 16.30 -5.31
CA THR A 649 21.79 14.91 -5.71
C THR A 649 21.32 14.80 -7.16
N ILE A 650 20.58 15.80 -7.66
CA ILE A 650 20.21 15.87 -9.08
C ILE A 650 21.46 16.04 -9.93
N ASP A 651 22.39 16.91 -9.55
CA ASP A 651 23.64 17.10 -10.28
C ASP A 651 24.49 15.82 -10.29
N GLU A 652 24.58 15.10 -9.18
CA GLU A 652 25.25 13.78 -9.12
C GLU A 652 24.59 12.76 -10.07
N LEU A 653 23.25 12.66 -10.05
CA LEU A 653 22.49 11.76 -10.93
C LEU A 653 22.61 12.15 -12.40
N THR A 654 22.68 13.44 -12.72
CA THR A 654 22.89 13.90 -14.11
C THR A 654 24.29 13.52 -14.59
N MET A 655 25.31 13.66 -13.74
CA MET A 655 26.68 13.23 -14.05
C MET A 655 26.77 11.70 -14.21
N GLU A 656 26.05 10.94 -13.39
CA GLU A 656 25.96 9.49 -13.55
C GLU A 656 25.25 9.11 -14.86
N ASN A 657 24.16 9.79 -15.20
CA ASN A 657 23.46 9.60 -16.49
C ASN A 657 24.37 9.91 -17.68
N ILE A 658 25.19 10.96 -17.61
CA ILE A 658 26.17 11.27 -18.66
C ILE A 658 27.18 10.12 -18.80
N LYS A 659 27.70 9.59 -17.69
CA LYS A 659 28.62 8.42 -17.69
C LYS A 659 27.95 7.17 -18.26
N LEU A 660 26.70 6.89 -17.89
CA LEU A 660 25.95 5.75 -18.42
C LEU A 660 25.67 5.90 -19.91
N LYS A 661 25.33 7.11 -20.36
CA LYS A 661 25.14 7.42 -21.79
C LYS A 661 26.42 7.24 -22.59
N GLN A 662 27.57 7.62 -22.05
CA GLN A 662 28.88 7.35 -22.66
C GLN A 662 29.17 5.84 -22.73
N LYS A 663 28.91 5.07 -21.66
CA LYS A 663 29.04 3.61 -21.68
C LYS A 663 28.12 2.97 -22.74
N LEU A 664 26.89 3.45 -22.84
CA LEU A 664 25.92 2.94 -23.82
C LEU A 664 26.38 3.24 -25.25
N ASN A 665 26.91 4.43 -25.51
CA ASN A 665 27.51 4.77 -26.81
C ASN A 665 28.70 3.86 -27.13
N ASN A 666 29.61 3.61 -26.17
CA ASN A 666 30.74 2.70 -26.37
C ASN A 666 30.28 1.27 -26.67
N ILE A 667 29.27 0.76 -25.96
CA ILE A 667 28.69 -0.57 -26.23
C ILE A 667 28.05 -0.59 -27.63
N THR A 668 27.37 0.48 -28.03
CA THR A 668 26.75 0.58 -29.36
C THR A 668 27.80 0.60 -30.46
N GLU A 669 28.92 1.28 -30.25
CA GLU A 669 30.05 1.28 -31.17
C GLU A 669 30.71 -0.11 -31.24
N GLN A 670 30.95 -0.76 -30.09
CA GLN A 670 31.43 -2.15 -30.05
C GLN A 670 30.48 -3.12 -30.75
N PHE A 671 29.17 -2.95 -30.58
CA PHE A 671 28.16 -3.73 -31.29
C PHE A 671 28.23 -3.50 -32.79
N SER A 672 28.44 -2.27 -33.25
CA SER A 672 28.60 -1.97 -34.68
C SER A 672 29.86 -2.61 -35.28
N THR A 673 30.98 -2.60 -34.54
CA THR A 673 32.22 -3.25 -34.98
C THR A 673 32.10 -4.77 -35.05
N THR A 674 31.53 -5.39 -34.01
CA THR A 674 31.27 -6.85 -33.98
C THR A 674 30.24 -7.27 -35.02
N SER A 675 29.20 -6.46 -35.26
CA SER A 675 28.24 -6.68 -36.34
C SER A 675 28.91 -6.64 -37.72
N ASN A 676 29.79 -5.67 -37.96
CA ASN A 676 30.57 -5.58 -39.20
C ASN A 676 31.53 -6.78 -39.37
N ASP A 677 32.18 -7.21 -38.30
CA ASP A 677 33.06 -8.39 -38.35
C ASP A 677 32.27 -9.69 -38.54
N PHE A 678 31.09 -9.80 -37.94
CA PHE A 678 30.16 -10.91 -38.22
C PHE A 678 29.71 -10.89 -39.68
N ALA A 679 29.40 -9.72 -40.26
CA ALA A 679 29.06 -9.61 -41.67
C ALA A 679 30.22 -10.04 -42.59
N LYS A 680 31.47 -9.69 -42.26
CA LYS A 680 32.66 -10.19 -42.98
C LYS A 680 32.81 -11.71 -42.84
N LEU A 681 32.62 -12.23 -41.64
CA LEU A 681 32.74 -13.66 -41.35
C LEU A 681 31.64 -14.46 -42.07
N SER A 682 30.42 -13.93 -42.12
CA SER A 682 29.29 -14.49 -42.86
C SER A 682 29.58 -14.55 -44.35
N ARG A 683 30.12 -13.47 -44.95
CA ARG A 683 30.57 -13.47 -46.35
C ARG A 683 31.71 -14.48 -46.60
N ASN A 684 32.65 -14.61 -45.67
CA ASN A 684 33.73 -15.61 -45.76
C ASN A 684 33.17 -17.04 -45.67
N TYR A 685 32.18 -17.27 -44.81
CA TYR A 685 31.50 -18.55 -44.73
C TYR A 685 30.72 -18.87 -46.01
N GLU A 686 30.03 -17.90 -46.60
CA GLU A 686 29.33 -18.06 -47.87
C GLU A 686 30.28 -18.36 -49.03
N THR A 687 31.40 -17.65 -49.14
CA THR A 687 32.43 -17.93 -50.16
C THR A 687 33.06 -19.32 -49.96
N LYS A 688 33.39 -19.71 -48.72
CA LYS A 688 33.86 -21.08 -48.44
C LYS A 688 32.80 -22.12 -48.76
N ARG A 689 31.52 -21.85 -48.48
CA ARG A 689 30.41 -22.75 -48.82
C ARG A 689 30.29 -22.93 -50.34
N GLN A 690 30.43 -21.86 -51.12
CA GLN A 690 30.49 -21.93 -52.59
C GLN A 690 31.67 -22.77 -53.05
N ILE A 691 32.88 -22.55 -52.51
CA ILE A 691 34.06 -23.37 -52.84
C ILE A 691 33.83 -24.84 -52.53
N VAL A 692 33.21 -25.16 -51.38
CA VAL A 692 32.88 -26.55 -51.02
C VAL A 692 31.84 -27.14 -51.99
N GLN A 693 30.86 -26.36 -52.43
CA GLN A 693 29.91 -26.79 -53.46
C GLN A 693 30.61 -27.08 -54.79
N ASP A 694 31.53 -26.22 -55.22
CA ASP A 694 32.31 -26.41 -56.45
C ASP A 694 33.24 -27.63 -56.35
N LEU A 695 33.90 -27.83 -55.20
CA LEU A 695 34.72 -29.01 -54.94
C LEU A 695 33.86 -30.29 -54.96
N ASN A 696 32.66 -30.26 -54.39
CA ASN A 696 31.74 -31.40 -54.45
C ASN A 696 31.27 -31.70 -55.88
N LEU A 697 31.01 -30.67 -56.70
CA LEU A 697 30.72 -30.85 -58.12
C LEU A 697 31.90 -31.48 -58.86
N ASN A 698 33.13 -31.04 -58.57
CA ASN A 698 34.34 -31.63 -59.13
C ASN A 698 34.56 -33.07 -58.68
N ILE A 699 34.35 -33.39 -57.39
CA ILE A 699 34.41 -34.76 -56.87
C ILE A 699 33.39 -35.63 -57.57
N ASN A 700 32.15 -35.16 -57.75
CA ASN A 700 31.12 -35.91 -58.47
C ASN A 700 31.50 -36.17 -59.93
N ASN A 701 32.10 -35.19 -60.61
CA ASN A 701 32.60 -35.38 -61.98
C ASN A 701 33.77 -36.36 -62.03
N LEU A 702 34.72 -36.27 -61.11
CA LEU A 702 35.83 -37.23 -61.00
C LEU A 702 35.32 -38.64 -60.68
N ASN A 703 34.34 -38.79 -59.80
CA ASN A 703 33.71 -40.07 -59.50
C ASN A 703 33.03 -40.67 -60.73
N LYS A 704 32.33 -39.85 -61.54
CA LYS A 704 31.77 -40.31 -62.83
C LYS A 704 32.86 -40.77 -63.78
N GLN A 705 33.96 -40.03 -63.91
CA GLN A 705 35.10 -40.44 -64.74
C GLN A 705 35.75 -41.73 -64.22
N LEU A 706 35.83 -41.91 -62.90
CA LEU A 706 36.37 -43.11 -62.27
C LEU A 706 35.44 -44.31 -62.52
N GLU A 707 34.13 -44.11 -62.49
CA GLU A 707 33.12 -45.11 -62.81
C GLU A 707 33.18 -45.51 -64.30
N GLU A 708 33.31 -44.54 -65.20
CA GLU A 708 33.54 -44.78 -66.64
C GLU A 708 34.85 -45.54 -66.89
N LEU A 709 35.95 -45.15 -66.23
CA LEU A 709 37.22 -45.86 -66.31
C LEU A 709 37.15 -47.27 -65.72
N ASN A 710 36.38 -47.47 -64.65
CA ASN A 710 36.16 -48.79 -64.08
C ASN A 710 35.35 -49.68 -65.02
N ILE A 711 34.34 -49.14 -65.71
CA ILE A 711 33.58 -49.87 -66.73
C ILE A 711 34.51 -50.25 -67.89
N ALA A 712 35.29 -49.31 -68.42
CA ALA A 712 36.27 -49.57 -69.48
C ALA A 712 37.35 -50.58 -69.05
N SER A 713 37.88 -50.44 -67.83
CA SER A 713 38.86 -51.38 -67.25
C SER A 713 38.27 -52.78 -67.09
N ASN A 714 37.04 -52.90 -66.60
CA ASN A 714 36.35 -54.19 -66.49
C ASN A 714 36.07 -54.83 -67.85
N GLN A 715 35.68 -54.03 -68.86
CA GLN A 715 35.52 -54.50 -70.24
C GLN A 715 36.87 -54.96 -70.85
N MET A 716 37.94 -54.22 -70.60
CA MET A 716 39.28 -54.61 -71.04
C MET A 716 39.74 -55.89 -70.33
N LYS A 717 39.49 -56.01 -69.02
CA LYS A 717 39.79 -57.21 -68.25
C LYS A 717 39.00 -58.42 -68.75
N SER A 718 37.71 -58.28 -69.08
CA SER A 718 36.94 -59.39 -69.67
C SER A 718 37.49 -59.79 -71.03
N SER A 719 37.84 -58.83 -71.88
CA SER A 719 38.45 -59.13 -73.20
C SER A 719 39.81 -59.82 -73.08
N LEU A 720 40.65 -59.40 -72.13
CA LEU A 720 41.94 -60.03 -71.87
C LEU A 720 41.78 -61.43 -71.28
N LEU A 721 40.77 -61.65 -70.44
CA LEU A 721 40.49 -62.96 -69.85
C LEU A 721 39.98 -63.95 -70.90
N GLU A 722 39.21 -63.48 -71.87
CA GLU A 722 38.80 -64.25 -73.06
C GLU A 722 40.01 -64.57 -73.95
N GLN A 723 40.90 -63.61 -74.20
CA GLN A 723 42.17 -63.86 -74.91
C GLN A 723 43.06 -64.88 -74.19
N LEU A 724 43.25 -64.74 -72.88
CA LEU A 724 44.04 -65.69 -72.07
C LEU A 724 43.41 -67.08 -72.03
N GLN A 725 42.08 -67.20 -72.04
CA GLN A 725 41.42 -68.50 -72.18
C GLN A 725 41.72 -69.14 -73.53
N ASN A 726 41.72 -68.36 -74.61
CA ASN A 726 42.07 -68.84 -75.95
C ASN A 726 43.55 -69.23 -76.05
N GLU A 727 44.47 -68.43 -75.49
CA GLU A 727 45.89 -68.79 -75.43
C GLU A 727 46.12 -70.03 -74.55
N LYS A 728 45.37 -70.19 -73.45
CA LYS A 728 45.46 -71.37 -72.59
C LYS A 728 45.02 -72.63 -73.33
N THR A 729 43.96 -72.57 -74.14
CA THR A 729 43.53 -73.73 -74.94
C THR A 729 44.55 -74.05 -76.04
N GLU A 730 45.14 -73.03 -76.67
CA GLU A 730 46.18 -73.21 -77.69
C GLU A 730 47.50 -73.77 -77.10
N ASN A 731 47.95 -73.25 -75.96
CA ASN A 731 49.10 -73.77 -75.22
C ASN A 731 48.86 -75.20 -74.75
N LYS A 732 47.64 -75.55 -74.32
CA LYS A 732 47.32 -76.94 -73.96
C LYS A 732 47.47 -77.89 -75.15
N ILE A 733 47.13 -77.44 -76.36
CA ILE A 733 47.37 -78.20 -77.60
C ILE A 733 48.88 -78.30 -77.90
N GLN A 734 49.66 -77.21 -77.73
CA GLN A 734 51.11 -77.28 -77.92
C GLN A 734 51.83 -78.19 -76.91
N VAL A 735 51.45 -78.15 -75.64
CA VAL A 735 52.02 -79.04 -74.61
C VAL A 735 51.81 -80.51 -74.98
N SER A 736 50.62 -80.88 -75.46
CA SER A 736 50.37 -82.26 -75.91
C SER A 736 51.27 -82.70 -77.08
N LYS A 737 51.67 -81.77 -77.98
CA LYS A 737 52.63 -82.04 -79.05
C LYS A 737 54.07 -82.18 -78.53
N LEU A 738 54.47 -81.33 -77.58
CA LEU A 738 55.81 -81.39 -76.98
C LEU A 738 56.00 -82.64 -76.12
N GLU A 739 54.97 -83.07 -75.39
CA GLU A 739 54.99 -84.33 -74.63
C GLU A 739 55.27 -85.53 -75.55
N GLN A 740 54.65 -85.56 -76.74
CA GLN A 740 54.92 -86.60 -77.74
C GLN A 740 56.40 -86.58 -78.20
N GLN A 741 56.97 -85.39 -78.44
CA GLN A 741 58.38 -85.26 -78.84
C GLN A 741 59.37 -85.64 -77.72
N LEU A 742 58.98 -85.45 -76.46
CA LEU A 742 59.83 -85.78 -75.30
C LEU A 742 59.97 -87.30 -75.16
N ILE A 743 58.89 -88.05 -75.38
CA ILE A 743 58.90 -89.52 -75.39
C ILE A 743 59.88 -90.05 -76.46
N ASP A 744 59.87 -89.49 -77.66
CA ASP A 744 60.79 -89.88 -78.74
C ASP A 744 62.25 -89.62 -78.37
N LYS A 745 62.55 -88.46 -77.76
CA LYS A 745 63.92 -88.15 -77.30
C LYS A 745 64.38 -89.02 -76.14
N GLN A 746 63.47 -89.44 -75.26
CA GLN A 746 63.81 -90.32 -74.12
C GLN A 746 64.37 -91.66 -74.61
N ASN A 747 63.80 -92.22 -75.69
CA ASN A 747 64.28 -93.48 -76.29
C ASN A 747 65.71 -93.35 -76.87
N ILE A 748 66.07 -92.18 -77.42
CA ILE A 748 67.42 -91.92 -77.94
C ILE A 748 68.43 -91.82 -76.79
N ILE A 749 68.04 -91.28 -75.63
CA ILE A 749 68.92 -91.15 -74.47
C ILE A 749 69.29 -92.53 -73.89
N SER A 750 68.37 -93.49 -73.85
CA SER A 750 68.69 -94.85 -73.36
C SER A 750 69.75 -95.56 -74.20
N GLU A 751 69.74 -95.38 -75.53
CA GLU A 751 70.79 -95.96 -76.39
C GLU A 751 72.16 -95.34 -76.11
N LYS A 752 72.21 -94.04 -75.82
CA LYS A 752 73.47 -93.34 -75.53
C LYS A 752 74.03 -93.63 -74.13
N SER A 753 73.19 -93.93 -73.14
CA SER A 753 73.69 -94.31 -71.81
C SER A 753 74.44 -95.65 -71.83
N GLU A 754 73.99 -96.63 -72.62
CA GLU A 754 74.70 -97.91 -72.74
C GLU A 754 76.10 -97.74 -73.36
N GLU A 755 76.26 -96.81 -74.29
CA GLU A 755 77.55 -96.48 -74.90
C GLU A 755 78.52 -95.83 -73.88
N ILE A 756 78.02 -95.00 -72.96
CA ILE A 756 78.82 -94.33 -71.92
C ILE A 756 79.34 -95.32 -70.87
N ASP A 757 78.54 -96.30 -70.45
CA ASP A 757 78.97 -97.28 -69.45
C ASP A 757 80.14 -98.14 -69.95
N SER A 758 80.17 -98.46 -71.25
CA SER A 758 81.30 -99.17 -71.86
C SER A 758 82.61 -98.38 -71.74
N LYS A 759 82.60 -97.06 -72.01
CA LYS A 759 83.79 -96.20 -71.92
C LYS A 759 84.25 -95.96 -70.50
N THR A 760 83.33 -95.88 -69.54
CA THR A 760 83.64 -95.63 -68.13
C THR A 760 84.40 -96.79 -67.48
N SER A 761 84.16 -98.03 -67.93
CA SER A 761 84.93 -99.21 -67.49
C SER A 761 86.41 -99.15 -67.89
N PHE A 762 86.71 -98.52 -69.03
CA PHE A 762 88.08 -98.37 -69.54
C PHE A 762 88.88 -97.34 -68.73
N ILE A 763 88.25 -96.25 -68.28
CA ILE A 763 88.88 -95.17 -67.51
C ILE A 763 89.36 -95.67 -66.13
N ARG A 764 88.58 -96.51 -65.43
CA ARG A 764 88.97 -97.05 -64.11
C ARG A 764 90.26 -97.86 -64.12
N ASN A 765 90.60 -98.51 -65.23
CA ASN A 765 91.86 -99.26 -65.33
C ASN A 765 93.08 -98.33 -65.43
N LEU A 766 92.93 -97.16 -66.05
CA LEU A 766 94.04 -96.20 -66.17
C LEU A 766 94.33 -95.47 -64.86
N GLU A 767 93.30 -95.13 -64.07
CA GLU A 767 93.47 -94.47 -62.76
C GLU A 767 94.24 -95.33 -61.75
N LYS A 768 94.09 -96.65 -61.81
CA LYS A 768 94.79 -97.56 -60.90
C LYS A 768 96.32 -97.56 -61.10
N ASN A 769 96.78 -97.38 -62.35
CA ASN A 769 98.21 -97.27 -62.66
C ASN A 769 98.82 -95.93 -62.21
N ILE A 770 98.04 -94.84 -62.19
CA ILE A 770 98.53 -93.53 -61.75
C ILE A 770 98.82 -93.53 -60.24
N ASN A 771 97.93 -94.13 -59.45
CA ASN A 771 98.07 -94.16 -57.99
C ASN A 771 99.32 -94.92 -57.48
N GLU A 772 99.84 -95.91 -58.22
CA GLU A 772 101.08 -96.58 -57.84
C GLU A 772 102.30 -95.66 -58.01
N LYS A 773 102.33 -94.85 -59.07
CA LYS A 773 103.43 -93.92 -59.38
C LYS A 773 103.53 -92.77 -58.39
N ASP A 774 102.39 -92.25 -57.91
CA ASP A 774 102.38 -91.14 -56.94
C ASP A 774 102.91 -91.55 -55.55
N LYS A 775 102.84 -92.84 -55.20
CA LYS A 775 103.34 -93.35 -53.93
C LYS A 775 104.87 -93.32 -53.86
N ASP A 776 105.54 -93.61 -54.98
CA ASP A 776 107.01 -93.58 -55.08
C ASP A 776 107.58 -92.15 -54.95
N ILE A 777 106.84 -91.14 -55.42
CA ILE A 777 107.24 -89.73 -55.33
C ILE A 777 107.22 -89.23 -53.88
N LEU A 778 106.31 -89.76 -53.05
CA LEU A 778 106.12 -89.34 -51.67
C LEU A 778 107.28 -89.78 -50.75
N ASP A 779 107.88 -90.94 -51.00
CA ASP A 779 109.00 -91.45 -50.22
C ASP A 779 110.33 -90.72 -50.54
N LEU A 780 110.55 -90.32 -51.79
CA LEU A 780 111.73 -89.53 -52.18
C LEU A 780 111.73 -88.12 -51.56
N ARG A 781 110.56 -87.50 -51.38
CA ARG A 781 110.46 -86.17 -50.75
C ARG A 781 110.80 -86.16 -49.26
N LYS A 782 110.62 -87.28 -48.54
CA LYS A 782 110.97 -87.37 -47.10
C LYS A 782 112.48 -87.38 -46.85
N GLN A 783 113.27 -88.04 -47.70
CA GLN A 783 114.73 -88.08 -47.56
C GLN A 783 115.40 -86.71 -47.78
N LEU A 784 114.81 -85.86 -48.62
CA LEU A 784 115.34 -84.52 -48.88
C LEU A 784 115.16 -83.55 -47.69
N HIS A 785 114.13 -83.77 -46.86
CA HIS A 785 113.82 -82.89 -45.72
C HIS A 785 114.76 -83.08 -44.52
N GLU A 786 115.39 -84.25 -44.36
CA GLU A 786 116.34 -84.50 -43.27
C GLU A 786 117.74 -83.91 -43.53
N GLN A 787 118.18 -83.81 -44.79
CA GLN A 787 119.47 -83.20 -45.12
C GLN A 787 119.51 -81.68 -44.96
N HIS A 788 118.38 -80.98 -45.09
CA HIS A 788 118.35 -79.53 -44.95
C HIS A 788 118.47 -79.06 -43.49
N LYS A 789 117.97 -79.84 -42.52
CA LYS A 789 118.08 -79.52 -41.08
C LYS A 789 119.50 -79.58 -40.51
N VAL A 790 120.40 -80.34 -41.13
CA VAL A 790 121.82 -80.43 -40.72
C VAL A 790 122.64 -79.23 -41.27
N HIS A 791 122.19 -78.61 -42.37
CA HIS A 791 122.94 -77.55 -43.06
C HIS A 791 122.76 -76.16 -42.42
N GLU A 792 121.63 -75.88 -41.77
CA GLU A 792 121.42 -74.63 -41.02
C GLU A 792 122.18 -74.61 -39.67
N MET A 793 122.40 -75.78 -39.06
CA MET A 793 123.13 -75.92 -37.78
C MET A 793 124.66 -75.68 -37.94
N ILE A 794 125.19 -75.79 -39.16
CA ILE A 794 126.61 -75.54 -39.49
C ILE A 794 126.88 -74.06 -39.82
N SER A 795 125.86 -73.30 -40.28
CA SER A 795 126.04 -71.88 -40.63
C SER A 795 126.09 -70.94 -39.41
N GLN A 796 125.83 -71.43 -38.20
CA GLN A 796 125.97 -70.69 -36.93
C GLN A 796 127.37 -70.80 -36.27
N MET A 797 128.34 -71.54 -36.83
CA MET A 797 129.65 -71.80 -36.20
C MET A 797 130.91 -71.14 -36.84
N LEU A 798 130.82 -70.38 -37.94
CA LEU A 798 132.02 -69.91 -38.68
C LEU A 798 131.98 -68.45 -39.15
N ALA A 799 131.81 -67.48 -38.23
CA ALA A 799 132.19 -66.08 -38.50
C ALA A 799 132.46 -65.26 -37.22
N ALA A 800 133.64 -65.46 -36.61
CA ALA A 800 134.23 -64.54 -35.63
C ALA A 800 135.78 -64.73 -35.44
N THR A 801 136.57 -64.33 -36.46
CA THR A 801 137.96 -63.76 -36.49
C THR A 801 139.28 -64.48 -36.16
N SER A 802 140.34 -63.99 -36.86
CA SER A 802 141.29 -63.01 -36.28
C SER A 802 141.38 -61.77 -37.21
N SER A 803 141.04 -60.54 -36.84
CA SER A 803 141.46 -59.82 -35.63
C SER A 803 140.39 -58.87 -35.08
N LYS A 804 140.02 -58.95 -33.80
CA LYS A 804 139.42 -60.11 -33.12
C LYS A 804 137.96 -59.69 -32.88
N PRO A 805 136.99 -60.58 -33.02
CA PRO A 805 135.80 -60.42 -33.84
C PRO A 805 134.89 -59.38 -33.30
N GLN A 806 134.98 -58.18 -33.87
CA GLN A 806 133.96 -57.16 -33.71
C GLN A 806 134.23 -56.02 -34.68
N LEU A 807 133.68 -56.16 -35.87
CA LEU A 807 132.73 -55.21 -36.46
C LEU A 807 131.78 -55.99 -37.36
#